data_AF-A0A7K1LC86-F1
#
_entry.id   AF-A0A7K1LC86-F1
#
_cell.length_a   1.000
_cell.length_b   1.000
_cell.length_c   1.000
_cell.angle_alpha   90.00
_cell.angle_beta   90.00
_cell.angle_gamma   90.00
#
_symmetry.space_group_name_H-M   'P 1'
#
loop_
_entity.id
_entity.type
_entity.pdbx_description
1 polymer ?
#
loop_
_entity_poly.entity_id
_entity_poly.type
_entity_poly.pdbx_seq_one_letter_code
_entity_poly.pdbx_strand_id
1 'polypeptide(L)'
;MAKQENAVPLLDNVHRVIADRGCAVLSLDVFDTILWRRVPRPKDVFALLGARLRAEGLCPPWMGDATFRRMRIGAEQTARRGRVGLGSEVSLADIWRFMPLDTPGAPFGDTPLERFVAAEVALERELTVVDLDIAEVIRAARKQDVEVVLVSDTYFTEDQLSHLLDRPELGPMEDVRVFRSNQHGTAKSTGLWEIVLRDLGRAPEQIVHIGDHPVADDEVPAGLGVRTVHYRRLDDPYRDVLRREREPVDPHGDHAPDLDERHGDFGLTSLRAKAVHSGVPYSTSALDVAWRFGAGVLGPVLTGFAEWAARRAHETGTRVLWCTMREGELLSQLINDAARARGLDVEARPVWLSRFVTSLAGLDAHDTEAVHAFIRTGYRLTVRQALSVLELQPGDVPGLATELDTVIDNGDVADRVARALTETPHLCNRLAVTVTAARERLIRALREAGALDGPDLTLVDLGWGGTIQRHLARALDIARIDIAPAGLYLATDARAERVYLAGLRAEGYLAQAGHPADVAATVTRSPEIVEQCVNALCGSLIGFTEDAAPILGVAADSPSQNAERRTVQDGVLAFQRLWNRYVTAAATAGEAPWPDLAEPEAARNRLARILVAALESPTADEAAVFGNWVHEDNFGSATVTTLLPRDLKPAIPYLSPGDLHDLDMRDSFWPALISASDTGLGAMARAVAEGAIDREAFDPAGEPHDSRLRYRTADDRWHEPIRRRVRINHNGLSFARFRFEHHDTVDISIAIPGRPAIVRVDWIEAEVIAGGRRHGEVLRWDRPEDFVGLHYADCRYLGGNLMEFDTSYAAVWLPLARRAGTRVVSSAQVTVAFAMLPQSMTGMAPRMPVDRRAERSARAARLTERLREEYRAAGVKGVAAGAGRVARRKLGDGT
;
A
#
# COMPACT_ATOMS: atom_id res chain seq x y z
N MET A 1 16.00 -20.46 29.36
CA MET A 1 16.68 -21.20 28.28
C MET A 1 15.72 -21.30 27.12
N ALA A 2 15.74 -20.30 26.23
CA ALA A 2 14.91 -20.27 25.04
C ALA A 2 15.55 -21.17 23.97
N LYS A 3 14.78 -22.07 23.37
CA LYS A 3 15.20 -22.74 22.13
C LYS A 3 15.26 -21.66 21.05
N GLN A 4 16.44 -21.45 20.47
CA GLN A 4 16.57 -20.83 19.16
C GLN A 4 15.80 -21.73 18.19
N GLU A 5 14.60 -21.31 17.78
CA GLU A 5 13.90 -21.92 16.66
C GLU A 5 14.62 -21.45 15.39
N ASN A 6 15.22 -22.40 14.67
CA ASN A 6 15.87 -22.15 13.40
C ASN A 6 14.82 -21.71 12.37
N ALA A 7 15.15 -20.72 11.56
CA ALA A 7 14.19 -19.98 10.75
C ALA A 7 13.78 -20.67 9.44
N VAL A 8 14.25 -21.89 9.15
CA VAL A 8 13.95 -22.57 7.87
C VAL A 8 13.64 -24.06 8.12
N PRO A 9 12.38 -24.51 7.95
CA PRO A 9 11.96 -25.90 8.20
C PRO A 9 12.76 -26.97 7.42
N LEU A 10 13.35 -26.60 6.27
CA LEU A 10 14.21 -27.47 5.47
C LEU A 10 15.54 -27.76 6.17
N LEU A 11 16.15 -26.77 6.81
CA LEU A 11 17.43 -26.93 7.50
C LEU A 11 17.28 -27.69 8.82
N ASP A 12 16.11 -27.65 9.44
CA ASP A 12 15.81 -28.48 10.64
C ASP A 12 15.95 -29.97 10.38
N ASN A 13 15.61 -30.43 9.18
CA ASN A 13 15.83 -31.82 8.77
C ASN A 13 17.33 -32.14 8.69
N VAL A 14 18.12 -31.23 8.13
CA VAL A 14 19.58 -31.38 8.05
C VAL A 14 20.18 -31.43 9.44
N HIS A 15 19.79 -30.52 10.34
CA HIS A 15 20.24 -30.52 11.72
C HIS A 15 19.93 -31.84 12.43
N ARG A 16 18.74 -32.42 12.21
CA ARG A 16 18.40 -33.75 12.74
C ARG A 16 19.27 -34.86 12.15
N VAL A 17 19.45 -34.90 10.83
CA VAL A 17 20.30 -35.90 10.18
C VAL A 17 21.75 -35.83 10.69
N ILE A 18 22.29 -34.64 10.89
CA ILE A 18 23.62 -34.43 11.47
C ILE A 18 23.65 -34.90 12.94
N ALA A 19 22.66 -34.52 13.74
CA ALA A 19 22.59 -34.89 15.16
C ALA A 19 22.50 -36.40 15.37
N ASP A 20 21.75 -37.10 14.51
CA ASP A 20 21.58 -38.55 14.54
C ASP A 20 22.73 -39.31 13.85
N ARG A 21 23.75 -38.59 13.34
CA ARG A 21 24.86 -39.15 12.53
C ARG A 21 24.36 -39.95 11.33
N GLY A 22 23.25 -39.51 10.76
CA GLY A 22 22.60 -40.12 9.60
C GLY A 22 23.32 -39.84 8.27
N CYS A 23 24.34 -38.97 8.26
CA CYS A 23 25.26 -38.73 7.15
C CYS A 23 26.72 -38.73 7.64
N ALA A 24 27.65 -39.08 6.75
CA ALA A 24 29.10 -39.04 7.00
C ALA A 24 29.75 -37.77 6.42
N VAL A 25 29.14 -37.19 5.39
CA VAL A 25 29.63 -35.99 4.71
C VAL A 25 28.50 -35.00 4.52
N LEU A 26 28.75 -33.75 4.89
CA LEU A 26 27.96 -32.59 4.50
C LEU A 26 28.64 -31.92 3.31
N SER A 27 28.00 -31.97 2.15
CA SER A 27 28.41 -31.27 0.95
C SER A 27 27.62 -29.98 0.79
N LEU A 28 28.27 -28.89 0.41
CA LEU A 28 27.63 -27.59 0.27
C LEU A 28 28.05 -26.94 -1.05
N ASP A 29 27.11 -26.31 -1.75
CA ASP A 29 27.48 -25.29 -2.74
C ASP A 29 27.99 -24.02 -2.06
N VAL A 30 28.80 -23.24 -2.79
CA VAL A 30 29.39 -21.99 -2.28
C VAL A 30 28.43 -20.82 -2.43
N PHE A 31 27.96 -20.54 -3.65
CA PHE A 31 27.33 -19.26 -3.98
C PHE A 31 25.81 -19.39 -3.94
N ASP A 32 25.15 -18.36 -3.42
CA ASP A 32 23.70 -18.38 -3.14
C ASP A 32 23.28 -19.52 -2.16
N THR A 33 24.27 -20.16 -1.51
CA THR A 33 24.13 -21.18 -0.45
C THR A 33 24.94 -20.78 0.80
N ILE A 34 26.27 -20.93 0.81
CA ILE A 34 27.12 -20.46 1.93
C ILE A 34 27.27 -18.94 1.90
N LEU A 35 27.53 -18.39 0.71
CA LEU A 35 27.75 -16.97 0.47
C LEU A 35 26.65 -16.45 -0.46
N TRP A 36 25.84 -15.54 0.03
CA TRP A 36 24.86 -14.81 -0.79
C TRP A 36 25.34 -13.37 -1.01
N ARG A 37 24.83 -12.69 -2.03
CA ARG A 37 25.30 -11.35 -2.40
C ARG A 37 24.28 -10.28 -2.01
N ARG A 38 24.77 -9.10 -1.59
CA ARG A 38 23.98 -7.87 -1.43
C ARG A 38 23.68 -7.21 -2.78
N VAL A 39 23.21 -8.03 -3.72
CA VAL A 39 22.63 -7.57 -4.98
C VAL A 39 21.44 -8.46 -5.35
N PRO A 40 20.49 -7.96 -6.17
CA PRO A 40 19.31 -8.73 -6.55
C PRO A 40 19.68 -10.00 -7.32
N ARG A 41 20.60 -9.88 -8.30
CA ARG A 41 21.14 -11.00 -9.07
C ARG A 41 22.67 -11.02 -9.04
N PRO A 42 23.33 -12.19 -9.08
CA PRO A 42 24.80 -12.26 -9.11
C PRO A 42 25.46 -11.40 -10.21
N LYS A 43 24.86 -11.33 -11.40
CA LYS A 43 25.37 -10.52 -12.53
C LYS A 43 25.29 -9.00 -12.32
N ASP A 44 24.61 -8.53 -11.28
CA ASP A 44 24.56 -7.10 -10.95
C ASP A 44 25.84 -6.61 -10.27
N VAL A 45 26.66 -7.52 -9.72
CA VAL A 45 28.02 -7.21 -9.26
C VAL A 45 28.85 -6.55 -10.36
N PHE A 46 28.66 -6.94 -11.63
CA PHE A 46 29.44 -6.38 -12.74
C PHE A 46 29.11 -4.91 -13.02
N ALA A 47 27.90 -4.45 -12.72
CA ALA A 47 27.57 -3.02 -12.82
C ALA A 47 28.37 -2.23 -11.78
N LEU A 48 28.42 -2.71 -10.54
CA LEU A 48 29.20 -2.11 -9.44
C LEU A 48 30.71 -2.16 -9.71
N LEU A 49 31.18 -3.24 -10.34
CA LEU A 49 32.59 -3.35 -10.78
C LEU A 49 32.94 -2.28 -11.81
N GLY A 50 32.06 -2.07 -12.79
CA GLY A 50 32.22 -1.00 -13.77
C GLY A 50 32.31 0.37 -13.11
N ALA A 51 31.40 0.68 -12.18
CA ALA A 51 31.41 1.93 -11.43
C ALA A 51 32.71 2.13 -10.64
N ARG A 52 33.16 1.10 -9.90
CA ARG A 52 34.40 1.15 -9.11
C ARG A 52 35.64 1.36 -9.99
N LEU A 53 35.76 0.59 -11.07
CA LEU A 53 36.89 0.73 -12.00
C LEU A 53 36.90 2.10 -12.68
N ARG A 54 35.73 2.69 -12.99
CA ARG A 54 35.66 4.06 -13.51
C ARG A 54 36.10 5.09 -12.47
N ALA A 55 35.66 4.96 -11.22
CA ALA A 55 36.07 5.85 -10.13
C ALA A 55 37.59 5.78 -9.88
N GLU A 56 38.21 4.62 -10.07
CA GLU A 56 39.66 4.41 -10.00
C GLU A 56 40.43 4.86 -11.27
N GLY A 57 39.72 5.31 -12.32
CA GLY A 57 40.34 5.69 -13.60
C GLY A 57 40.83 4.52 -14.45
N LEU A 58 40.45 3.28 -14.10
CA LEU A 58 40.81 2.04 -14.81
C LEU A 58 39.80 1.69 -15.91
N CYS A 59 38.69 2.40 -16.01
CA CYS A 59 37.65 2.23 -17.03
C CYS A 59 37.28 3.61 -17.59
N PRO A 60 37.05 3.76 -18.91
CA PRO A 60 36.89 5.07 -19.50
C PRO A 60 35.50 5.67 -19.18
N PRO A 61 35.37 7.02 -19.09
CA PRO A 61 34.13 7.66 -18.66
C PRO A 61 32.89 7.36 -19.52
N TRP A 62 33.07 7.04 -20.81
CA TRP A 62 31.97 6.71 -21.71
C TRP A 62 31.37 5.33 -21.45
N MET A 63 32.09 4.45 -20.74
CA MET A 63 31.67 3.07 -20.49
C MET A 63 30.82 2.99 -19.21
N GLY A 64 29.55 3.39 -19.31
CA GLY A 64 28.59 3.29 -18.20
C GLY A 64 28.35 1.85 -17.70
N ASP A 65 27.69 1.72 -16.56
CA ASP A 65 27.54 0.45 -15.83
C ASP A 65 26.85 -0.65 -16.63
N ALA A 66 25.78 -0.29 -17.35
CA ALA A 66 25.08 -1.21 -18.23
C ALA A 66 26.01 -1.74 -19.35
N THR A 67 26.85 -0.89 -19.93
CA THR A 67 27.80 -1.27 -20.98
C THR A 67 28.86 -2.21 -20.42
N PHE A 68 29.50 -1.85 -19.30
CA PHE A 68 30.52 -2.68 -18.67
C PHE A 68 29.95 -4.05 -18.28
N ARG A 69 28.78 -4.08 -17.63
CA ARG A 69 28.08 -5.33 -17.27
C ARG A 69 27.87 -6.23 -18.49
N ARG A 70 27.39 -5.67 -19.61
CA ARG A 70 27.19 -6.44 -20.86
C ARG A 70 28.50 -6.98 -21.43
N MET A 71 29.56 -6.17 -21.43
CA MET A 71 30.89 -6.60 -21.88
C MET A 71 31.41 -7.75 -21.02
N ARG A 72 31.31 -7.64 -19.69
CA ARG A 72 31.80 -8.66 -18.75
C ARG A 72 31.04 -9.98 -18.86
N ILE A 73 29.71 -9.93 -19.07
CA ILE A 73 28.88 -11.12 -19.36
C ILE A 73 29.26 -11.74 -20.71
N GLY A 74 29.44 -10.91 -21.75
CA GLY A 74 29.83 -11.37 -23.08
C GLY A 74 31.22 -12.01 -23.11
N ALA A 75 32.16 -11.48 -22.34
CA ALA A 75 33.50 -12.04 -22.18
C ALA A 75 33.44 -13.45 -21.58
N GLU A 76 32.63 -13.69 -20.54
CA GLU A 76 32.46 -15.01 -19.96
C GLU A 76 31.86 -16.00 -20.96
N GLN A 77 30.78 -15.60 -21.66
CA GLN A 77 30.15 -16.44 -22.67
C GLN A 77 31.11 -16.81 -23.79
N THR A 78 31.95 -15.88 -24.22
CA THR A 78 32.95 -16.10 -25.27
C THR A 78 34.06 -17.02 -24.78
N ALA A 79 34.55 -16.84 -23.56
CA ALA A 79 35.55 -17.70 -22.94
C ALA A 79 35.09 -19.15 -22.84
N ARG A 80 33.86 -19.38 -22.34
CA ARG A 80 33.27 -20.72 -22.22
C ARG A 80 33.07 -21.40 -23.57
N ARG A 81 32.64 -20.65 -24.61
CA ARG A 81 32.48 -21.17 -25.98
C ARG A 81 33.82 -21.50 -26.63
N GLY A 82 34.84 -20.68 -26.38
CA GLY A 82 36.18 -20.87 -26.92
C GLY A 82 36.95 -22.07 -26.37
N ARG A 83 36.45 -22.71 -25.28
CA ARG A 83 37.11 -23.82 -24.57
C ARG A 83 38.57 -23.51 -24.22
N VAL A 84 38.82 -22.28 -23.76
CA VAL A 84 40.19 -21.82 -23.43
C VAL A 84 40.72 -22.48 -22.15
N GLY A 85 39.81 -22.95 -21.27
CA GLY A 85 40.14 -23.76 -20.10
C GLY A 85 40.07 -25.26 -20.36
N LEU A 86 40.11 -26.05 -19.28
CA LEU A 86 39.84 -27.49 -19.32
C LEU A 86 38.35 -27.69 -19.64
N GLY A 87 38.01 -28.27 -20.80
CA GLY A 87 36.61 -28.52 -21.16
C GLY A 87 35.80 -27.24 -21.44
N SER A 88 34.65 -27.10 -20.80
CA SER A 88 33.75 -25.92 -20.94
C SER A 88 33.90 -24.89 -19.81
N GLU A 89 34.73 -25.18 -18.81
CA GLU A 89 34.91 -24.34 -17.63
C GLU A 89 36.12 -23.40 -17.80
N VAL A 90 36.06 -22.24 -17.16
CA VAL A 90 37.00 -21.13 -17.36
C VAL A 90 37.46 -20.54 -16.03
N SER A 91 38.67 -19.98 -15.96
CA SER A 91 39.10 -19.18 -14.82
C SER A 91 38.72 -17.71 -14.97
N LEU A 92 38.74 -16.96 -13.86
CA LEU A 92 38.51 -15.51 -13.91
C LEU A 92 39.49 -14.78 -14.84
N ALA A 93 40.76 -15.21 -14.85
CA ALA A 93 41.78 -14.68 -15.74
C ALA A 93 41.46 -14.97 -17.22
N ASP A 94 40.95 -16.16 -17.54
CA ASP A 94 40.53 -16.49 -18.90
C ASP A 94 39.41 -15.58 -19.36
N ILE A 95 38.47 -15.25 -18.48
CA ILE A 95 37.38 -14.34 -18.82
C ILE A 95 37.92 -12.92 -19.09
N TRP A 96 38.80 -12.40 -18.24
CA TRP A 96 39.39 -11.07 -18.41
C TRP A 96 40.24 -10.94 -19.68
N ARG A 97 40.84 -12.03 -20.19
CA ARG A 97 41.52 -12.05 -21.49
C ARG A 97 40.61 -11.77 -22.68
N PHE A 98 39.30 -11.99 -22.54
CA PHE A 98 38.31 -11.63 -23.57
C PHE A 98 37.76 -10.21 -23.44
N MET A 99 38.18 -9.46 -22.42
CA MET A 99 37.97 -8.01 -22.38
C MET A 99 39.00 -7.32 -23.29
N PRO A 100 38.68 -6.15 -23.88
CA PRO A 100 39.58 -5.44 -24.80
C PRO A 100 40.73 -4.73 -24.06
N LEU A 101 41.63 -5.51 -23.46
CA LEU A 101 42.78 -5.01 -22.68
C LEU A 101 43.94 -4.58 -23.58
N ASP A 102 44.30 -5.39 -24.59
CA ASP A 102 45.51 -5.20 -25.40
C ASP A 102 45.25 -4.67 -26.84
N THR A 103 44.05 -4.16 -27.11
CA THR A 103 43.70 -3.65 -28.45
C THR A 103 44.28 -2.24 -28.69
N PRO A 104 44.78 -1.88 -29.89
CA PRO A 104 45.18 -0.49 -30.18
C PRO A 104 44.04 0.50 -29.91
N GLY A 105 44.26 1.47 -29.01
CA GLY A 105 43.19 2.35 -28.49
C GLY A 105 42.34 1.71 -27.39
N ALA A 106 42.88 0.71 -26.67
CA ALA A 106 42.18 -0.05 -25.65
C ALA A 106 41.54 0.85 -24.59
N PRO A 107 40.25 0.61 -24.26
CA PRO A 107 39.56 1.39 -23.25
C PRO A 107 40.19 1.26 -21.84
N PHE A 108 40.92 0.17 -21.58
CA PHE A 108 41.46 -0.17 -20.25
C PHE A 108 42.94 0.22 -20.03
N GLY A 109 43.57 0.87 -21.02
CA GLY A 109 44.96 1.31 -20.96
C GLY A 109 45.98 0.17 -20.75
N ASP A 110 47.17 0.50 -20.24
CA ASP A 110 48.25 -0.46 -19.98
C ASP A 110 48.14 -1.15 -18.61
N THR A 111 46.92 -1.20 -18.03
CA THR A 111 46.70 -1.79 -16.70
C THR A 111 46.85 -3.31 -16.78
N PRO A 112 47.69 -3.94 -15.92
CA PRO A 112 47.85 -5.40 -15.93
C PRO A 112 46.55 -6.14 -15.64
N LEU A 113 46.33 -7.28 -16.31
CA LEU A 113 45.14 -8.13 -16.14
C LEU A 113 44.92 -8.52 -14.67
N GLU A 114 46.00 -8.78 -13.93
CA GLU A 114 45.97 -9.18 -12.53
C GLU A 114 45.31 -8.13 -11.64
N ARG A 115 45.43 -6.84 -12.00
CA ARG A 115 44.78 -5.75 -11.26
C ARG A 115 43.26 -5.81 -11.41
N PHE A 116 42.75 -6.14 -12.59
CA PHE A 116 41.32 -6.30 -12.85
C PHE A 116 40.74 -7.54 -12.16
N VAL A 117 41.46 -8.66 -12.22
CA VAL A 117 41.11 -9.89 -11.49
C VAL A 117 41.05 -9.62 -9.99
N ALA A 118 42.05 -8.94 -9.43
CA ALA A 118 42.08 -8.57 -8.01
C ALA A 118 40.93 -7.63 -7.63
N ALA A 119 40.60 -6.65 -8.48
CA ALA A 119 39.48 -5.74 -8.24
C ALA A 119 38.13 -6.48 -8.22
N GLU A 120 37.91 -7.43 -9.14
CA GLU A 120 36.68 -8.24 -9.16
C GLU A 120 36.57 -9.15 -7.93
N VAL A 121 37.65 -9.80 -7.52
CA VAL A 121 37.68 -10.65 -6.31
C VAL A 121 37.45 -9.82 -5.04
N ALA A 122 38.07 -8.64 -4.95
CA ALA A 122 37.88 -7.73 -3.81
C ALA A 122 36.42 -7.26 -3.70
N LEU A 123 35.82 -6.85 -4.83
CA LEU A 123 34.41 -6.47 -4.86
C LEU A 123 33.49 -7.65 -4.51
N GLU A 124 33.80 -8.84 -5.00
CA GLU A 124 33.05 -10.05 -4.65
C GLU A 124 33.10 -10.30 -3.14
N ARG A 125 34.26 -10.14 -2.50
CA ARG A 125 34.38 -10.24 -1.03
C ARG A 125 33.61 -9.14 -0.31
N GLU A 126 33.61 -7.92 -0.83
CA GLU A 126 32.83 -6.81 -0.26
C GLU A 126 31.32 -7.10 -0.29
N LEU A 127 30.80 -7.68 -1.38
CA LEU A 127 29.36 -7.86 -1.59
C LEU A 127 28.81 -9.20 -1.08
N THR A 128 29.65 -10.21 -0.96
CA THR A 128 29.26 -11.52 -0.40
C THR A 128 29.13 -11.48 1.11
N VAL A 129 28.11 -12.17 1.60
CA VAL A 129 27.74 -12.26 3.01
C VAL A 129 27.49 -13.73 3.34
N VAL A 130 27.95 -14.15 4.52
CA VAL A 130 27.71 -15.51 5.01
C VAL A 130 26.22 -15.73 5.28
N ASP A 131 25.69 -16.85 4.81
CA ASP A 131 24.39 -17.33 5.27
C ASP A 131 24.54 -17.85 6.71
N LEU A 132 23.98 -17.11 7.68
CA LEU A 132 24.11 -17.43 9.10
C LEU A 132 23.41 -18.74 9.48
N ASP A 133 22.38 -19.15 8.74
CA ASP A 133 21.70 -20.43 8.96
C ASP A 133 22.59 -21.58 8.48
N ILE A 134 23.23 -21.45 7.32
CA ILE A 134 24.19 -22.44 6.82
C ILE A 134 25.46 -22.49 7.69
N ALA A 135 25.93 -21.35 8.20
CA ALA A 135 27.04 -21.32 9.16
C ALA A 135 26.74 -22.13 10.44
N GLU A 136 25.48 -22.10 10.91
CA GLU A 136 25.02 -22.92 12.03
C GLU A 136 24.99 -24.42 11.68
N VAL A 137 24.59 -24.78 10.44
CA VAL A 137 24.67 -26.15 9.93
C VAL A 137 26.12 -26.64 9.89
N ILE A 138 27.05 -25.85 9.34
CA ILE A 138 28.49 -26.18 9.30
C ILE A 138 29.03 -26.40 10.72
N ARG A 139 28.67 -25.51 11.66
CA ARG A 139 29.08 -25.63 13.07
C ARG A 139 28.53 -26.91 13.71
N ALA A 140 27.27 -27.27 13.41
CA ALA A 140 26.66 -28.49 13.90
C ALA A 140 27.35 -29.75 13.34
N ALA A 141 27.69 -29.75 12.04
CA ALA A 141 28.40 -30.85 11.39
C ALA A 141 29.77 -31.09 12.04
N ARG A 142 30.57 -30.03 12.21
CA ARG A 142 31.88 -30.11 12.87
C ARG A 142 31.79 -30.64 14.30
N LYS A 143 30.78 -30.22 15.06
CA LYS A 143 30.56 -30.68 16.43
C LYS A 143 30.26 -32.19 16.52
N GLN A 144 29.77 -32.79 15.43
CA GLN A 144 29.44 -34.21 15.34
C GLN A 144 30.47 -35.03 14.55
N ASP A 145 31.64 -34.45 14.25
CA ASP A 145 32.69 -35.05 13.43
C ASP A 145 32.20 -35.48 12.03
N VAL A 146 31.19 -34.78 11.49
CA VAL A 146 30.74 -34.95 10.10
C VAL A 146 31.67 -34.15 9.20
N GLU A 147 32.24 -34.80 8.19
CA GLU A 147 33.15 -34.15 7.24
C GLU A 147 32.39 -33.12 6.41
N VAL A 148 32.92 -31.89 6.31
CA VAL A 148 32.35 -30.82 5.47
C VAL A 148 33.17 -30.69 4.20
N VAL A 149 32.53 -30.66 3.04
CA VAL A 149 33.16 -30.47 1.72
C VAL A 149 32.36 -29.47 0.88
N LEU A 150 33.04 -28.76 -0.02
CA LEU A 150 32.41 -27.79 -0.91
C LEU A 150 32.41 -28.31 -2.35
N VAL A 151 31.29 -28.16 -3.06
CA VAL A 151 31.16 -28.57 -4.46
C VAL A 151 30.50 -27.42 -5.21
N SER A 152 31.23 -26.75 -6.11
CA SER A 152 30.71 -25.54 -6.75
C SER A 152 31.15 -25.36 -8.20
N ASP A 153 30.22 -24.86 -9.01
CA ASP A 153 30.49 -24.40 -10.37
C ASP A 153 31.00 -22.96 -10.31
N THR A 154 32.32 -22.79 -10.45
CA THR A 154 32.97 -21.50 -10.19
C THR A 154 34.17 -21.25 -11.10
N TYR A 155 34.37 -19.99 -11.47
CA TYR A 155 35.56 -19.52 -12.18
C TYR A 155 36.70 -19.08 -11.24
N PHE A 156 36.47 -19.05 -9.92
CA PHE A 156 37.47 -18.65 -8.94
C PHE A 156 38.54 -19.72 -8.72
N THR A 157 39.78 -19.29 -8.51
CA THR A 157 40.88 -20.19 -8.11
C THR A 157 40.77 -20.56 -6.63
N GLU A 158 41.66 -21.42 -6.15
CA GLU A 158 41.66 -21.91 -4.77
C GLU A 158 41.97 -20.77 -3.82
N ASP A 159 43.05 -20.04 -4.10
CA ASP A 159 43.46 -18.86 -3.32
C ASP A 159 42.35 -17.80 -3.27
N GLN A 160 41.67 -17.57 -4.40
CA GLN A 160 40.57 -16.61 -4.48
C GLN A 160 39.37 -17.08 -3.65
N LEU A 161 39.01 -18.35 -3.73
CA LEU A 161 37.88 -18.90 -2.99
C LEU A 161 38.16 -18.98 -1.48
N SER A 162 39.38 -19.39 -1.10
CA SER A 162 39.85 -19.34 0.29
C SER A 162 39.78 -17.91 0.83
N HIS A 163 40.18 -16.92 0.02
CA HIS A 163 40.01 -15.51 0.36
C HIS A 163 38.54 -15.08 0.51
N LEU A 164 37.59 -15.62 -0.26
CA LEU A 164 36.17 -15.29 -0.11
C LEU A 164 35.53 -15.95 1.12
N LEU A 165 35.95 -17.19 1.44
CA LEU A 165 35.42 -18.02 2.52
C LEU A 165 36.10 -17.80 3.87
N ASP A 166 37.21 -17.07 3.91
CA ASP A 166 37.86 -16.65 5.16
C ASP A 166 36.96 -15.64 5.89
N ARG A 167 36.06 -16.18 6.72
CA ARG A 167 34.97 -15.47 7.40
C ARG A 167 34.85 -15.95 8.85
N PRO A 168 34.79 -15.04 9.84
CA PRO A 168 34.67 -15.41 11.24
C PRO A 168 33.47 -16.32 11.54
N GLU A 169 32.34 -16.13 10.84
CA GLU A 169 31.10 -16.88 11.04
C GLU A 169 31.22 -18.36 10.64
N LEU A 170 32.05 -18.65 9.63
CA LEU A 170 32.30 -20.00 9.13
C LEU A 170 33.36 -20.74 9.95
N GLY A 171 34.17 -20.02 10.74
CA GLY A 171 35.35 -20.58 11.40
C GLY A 171 36.43 -21.04 10.40
N PRO A 172 37.42 -21.84 10.83
CA PRO A 172 38.53 -22.25 9.95
C PRO A 172 38.03 -23.04 8.74
N MET A 173 38.42 -22.62 7.53
CA MET A 173 38.05 -23.29 6.26
C MET A 173 39.25 -23.88 5.51
N GLU A 174 40.48 -23.74 6.04
CA GLU A 174 41.73 -24.12 5.35
C GLU A 174 41.81 -25.61 4.99
N ASP A 175 41.29 -26.49 5.85
CA ASP A 175 41.31 -27.95 5.65
C ASP A 175 40.10 -28.50 4.87
N VAL A 176 39.17 -27.61 4.47
CA VAL A 176 37.93 -28.03 3.79
C VAL A 176 38.23 -28.33 2.33
N ARG A 177 37.94 -29.55 1.88
CA ARG A 177 38.10 -29.96 0.48
C ARG A 177 37.08 -29.22 -0.41
N VAL A 178 37.57 -28.59 -1.48
CA VAL A 178 36.74 -27.87 -2.46
C VAL A 178 36.87 -28.48 -3.85
N PHE A 179 35.75 -28.99 -4.37
CA PHE A 179 35.62 -29.47 -5.74
C PHE A 179 35.08 -28.34 -6.62
N ARG A 180 35.92 -27.85 -7.54
CA ARG A 180 35.60 -26.70 -8.41
C ARG A 180 35.47 -27.13 -9.86
N SER A 181 34.44 -26.64 -10.54
CA SER A 181 34.22 -26.98 -11.96
C SER A 181 35.41 -26.62 -12.85
N ASN A 182 36.00 -25.44 -12.68
CA ASN A 182 37.15 -24.98 -13.48
C ASN A 182 38.41 -25.84 -13.34
N GLN A 183 38.64 -26.45 -12.17
CA GLN A 183 39.77 -27.34 -11.91
C GLN A 183 39.61 -28.68 -12.63
N HIS A 184 38.38 -29.19 -12.69
CA HIS A 184 38.07 -30.51 -13.27
C HIS A 184 37.57 -30.44 -14.72
N GLY A 185 37.29 -29.23 -15.22
CA GLY A 185 36.83 -28.96 -16.57
C GLY A 185 35.41 -29.44 -16.88
N THR A 186 34.62 -29.71 -15.84
CA THR A 186 33.26 -30.23 -15.93
C THR A 186 32.39 -29.61 -14.84
N ALA A 187 31.10 -29.42 -15.13
CA ALA A 187 30.15 -28.82 -14.20
C ALA A 187 29.46 -29.89 -13.34
N LYS A 188 28.84 -29.46 -12.24
CA LYS A 188 27.96 -30.29 -11.40
C LYS A 188 26.90 -31.03 -12.22
N SER A 189 26.31 -30.34 -13.19
CA SER A 189 25.26 -30.91 -14.04
C SER A 189 25.73 -31.94 -15.07
N THR A 190 27.04 -32.08 -15.31
CA THR A 190 27.57 -32.89 -16.43
C THR A 190 28.61 -33.93 -16.05
N GLY A 191 29.35 -33.78 -14.95
CA GLY A 191 30.34 -34.79 -14.57
C GLY A 191 31.13 -34.56 -13.28
N LEU A 192 30.88 -33.47 -12.53
CA LEU A 192 31.66 -33.18 -11.32
C LEU A 192 31.30 -34.13 -10.16
N TRP A 193 30.04 -34.58 -10.07
CA TRP A 193 29.59 -35.45 -8.98
C TRP A 193 30.25 -36.83 -8.99
N GLU A 194 30.57 -37.39 -10.17
CA GLU A 194 31.30 -38.65 -10.28
C GLU A 194 32.72 -38.54 -9.71
N ILE A 195 33.36 -37.38 -9.90
CA ILE A 195 34.68 -37.06 -9.34
C ILE A 195 34.56 -36.94 -7.82
N VAL A 196 33.57 -36.19 -7.33
CA VAL A 196 33.31 -36.01 -5.89
C VAL A 196 33.11 -37.36 -5.22
N LEU A 197 32.23 -38.22 -5.74
CA LEU A 197 31.95 -39.54 -5.14
C LEU A 197 33.19 -40.45 -5.12
N ARG A 198 33.96 -40.46 -6.22
CA ARG A 198 35.20 -41.23 -6.31
C ARG A 198 36.24 -40.77 -5.29
N ASP A 199 36.46 -39.46 -5.17
CA ASP A 199 37.52 -38.89 -4.34
C ASP A 199 37.13 -38.82 -2.85
N LEU A 200 35.82 -38.78 -2.53
CA LEU A 200 35.33 -38.95 -1.16
C LEU A 200 35.37 -40.41 -0.69
N GLY A 201 35.21 -41.37 -1.61
CA GLY A 201 35.19 -42.79 -1.28
C GLY A 201 34.02 -43.19 -0.36
N ARG A 202 32.90 -42.47 -0.43
CA ARG A 202 31.68 -42.70 0.36
C ARG A 202 30.55 -43.19 -0.53
N ALA A 203 29.64 -43.97 0.04
CA ALA A 203 28.40 -44.30 -0.66
C ALA A 203 27.54 -43.02 -0.82
N PRO A 204 26.88 -42.81 -1.98
CA PRO A 204 26.09 -41.60 -2.23
C PRO A 204 25.10 -41.28 -1.12
N GLU A 205 24.44 -42.30 -0.56
CA GLU A 205 23.41 -42.16 0.47
C GLU A 205 23.99 -41.68 1.80
N GLN A 206 25.32 -41.67 1.98
CA GLN A 206 25.99 -41.15 3.18
C GLN A 206 26.29 -39.65 3.09
N ILE A 207 26.02 -39.04 1.94
CA ILE A 207 26.27 -37.62 1.67
C ILE A 207 24.94 -36.88 1.72
N VAL A 208 24.93 -35.75 2.43
CA VAL A 208 23.85 -34.76 2.35
C VAL A 208 24.41 -33.54 1.65
N HIS A 209 23.83 -33.16 0.51
CA HIS A 209 24.19 -31.95 -0.22
C HIS A 209 23.14 -30.85 -0.05
N ILE A 210 23.60 -29.61 0.14
CA ILE A 210 22.76 -28.41 0.15
C ILE A 210 23.26 -27.47 -0.94
N GLY A 211 22.36 -27.05 -1.84
CA GLY A 211 22.66 -26.09 -2.89
C GLY A 211 21.40 -25.45 -3.46
N ASP A 212 21.56 -24.37 -4.23
CA ASP A 212 20.46 -23.52 -4.69
C ASP A 212 19.93 -23.89 -6.08
N HIS A 213 20.71 -24.62 -6.88
CA HIS A 213 20.38 -24.87 -8.27
C HIS A 213 19.58 -26.19 -8.43
N PRO A 214 18.36 -26.17 -8.99
CA PRO A 214 17.50 -27.35 -9.05
C PRO A 214 18.13 -28.53 -9.80
N VAL A 215 18.83 -28.27 -10.92
CA VAL A 215 19.48 -29.36 -11.66
C VAL A 215 20.84 -29.78 -11.06
N ALA A 216 21.75 -28.83 -10.89
CA ALA A 216 23.14 -29.08 -10.50
C ALA A 216 23.30 -29.55 -9.04
N ASP A 217 22.41 -29.13 -8.14
CA ASP A 217 22.51 -29.39 -6.70
C ASP A 217 21.41 -30.33 -6.17
N ASP A 218 20.34 -30.55 -6.93
CA ASP A 218 19.25 -31.44 -6.53
C ASP A 218 19.08 -32.62 -7.49
N GLU A 219 18.60 -32.40 -8.72
CA GLU A 219 18.24 -33.50 -9.64
C GLU A 219 19.40 -34.43 -9.99
N VAL A 220 20.57 -33.90 -10.37
CA VAL A 220 21.75 -34.70 -10.77
C VAL A 220 22.34 -35.50 -9.61
N PRO A 221 22.71 -34.87 -8.47
CA PRO A 221 23.20 -35.63 -7.32
C PRO A 221 22.16 -36.61 -6.75
N ALA A 222 20.88 -36.25 -6.71
CA ALA A 222 19.82 -37.17 -6.27
C ALA A 222 19.71 -38.39 -7.19
N GLY A 223 19.86 -38.20 -8.51
CA GLY A 223 19.93 -39.28 -9.50
C GLY A 223 21.09 -40.26 -9.28
N LEU A 224 22.16 -39.82 -8.61
CA LEU A 224 23.31 -40.63 -8.22
C LEU A 224 23.18 -41.25 -6.81
N GLY A 225 22.07 -40.99 -6.10
CA GLY A 225 21.79 -41.52 -4.76
C GLY A 225 22.20 -40.60 -3.60
N VAL A 226 22.70 -39.39 -3.88
CA VAL A 226 23.02 -38.38 -2.85
C VAL A 226 21.72 -37.84 -2.24
N ARG A 227 21.70 -37.62 -0.91
CA ARG A 227 20.56 -36.95 -0.27
C ARG A 227 20.70 -35.45 -0.48
N THR A 228 19.68 -34.79 -1.03
CA THR A 228 19.77 -33.37 -1.42
C THR A 228 18.77 -32.52 -0.64
N VAL A 229 19.14 -31.26 -0.43
CA VAL A 229 18.25 -30.20 0.07
C VAL A 229 18.36 -29.03 -0.89
N HIS A 230 17.31 -28.84 -1.69
CA HIS A 230 17.21 -27.70 -2.59
C HIS A 230 16.96 -26.42 -1.78
N TYR A 231 18.03 -25.65 -1.56
CA TYR A 231 18.00 -24.40 -0.81
C TYR A 231 17.61 -23.23 -1.72
N ARG A 232 16.32 -23.20 -2.09
CA ARG A 232 15.79 -22.24 -3.05
C ARG A 232 15.78 -20.82 -2.48
N ARG A 233 16.55 -19.91 -3.09
CA ARG A 233 16.57 -18.48 -2.73
C ARG A 233 15.24 -17.77 -3.02
N LEU A 234 14.62 -17.98 -4.19
CA LEU A 234 13.42 -17.24 -4.65
C LEU A 234 12.31 -18.18 -5.12
N ASP A 235 11.14 -18.16 -4.48
CA ASP A 235 9.93 -18.84 -4.95
C ASP A 235 9.19 -18.05 -6.05
N ASP A 236 8.20 -18.65 -6.69
CA ASP A 236 7.49 -18.02 -7.81
C ASP A 236 6.64 -16.81 -7.38
N PRO A 237 5.86 -16.88 -6.27
CA PRO A 237 5.15 -15.72 -5.78
C PRO A 237 6.05 -14.53 -5.41
N TYR A 238 7.21 -14.76 -4.79
CA TYR A 238 8.13 -13.67 -4.48
C TYR A 238 8.80 -13.12 -5.75
N ARG A 239 9.02 -13.95 -6.79
CA ARG A 239 9.42 -13.43 -8.12
C ARG A 239 8.37 -12.51 -8.72
N ASP A 240 7.08 -12.78 -8.52
CA ASP A 240 6.00 -11.88 -8.97
C ASP A 240 6.05 -10.54 -8.23
N VAL A 241 6.32 -10.57 -6.92
CA VAL A 241 6.55 -9.36 -6.11
C VAL A 241 7.74 -8.54 -6.61
N LEU A 242 8.88 -9.20 -6.90
CA LEU A 242 10.05 -8.53 -7.46
C LEU A 242 9.76 -7.90 -8.83
N ARG A 243 9.02 -8.59 -9.71
CA ARG A 243 8.60 -8.02 -11.02
C ARG A 243 7.68 -6.81 -10.84
N ARG A 244 6.71 -6.88 -9.92
CA ARG A 244 5.84 -5.74 -9.56
C ARG A 244 6.66 -4.53 -9.14
N GLU A 245 7.73 -4.75 -8.39
CA GLU A 245 8.65 -3.71 -7.90
C GLU A 245 9.67 -3.26 -8.97
N ARG A 246 9.58 -3.78 -10.20
CA ARG A 246 10.56 -3.55 -11.28
C ARG A 246 11.99 -3.94 -10.87
N GLU A 247 12.10 -4.88 -9.93
CA GLU A 247 13.36 -5.52 -9.61
C GLU A 247 13.64 -6.58 -10.67
N PRO A 248 14.74 -6.48 -11.42
CA PRO A 248 14.94 -7.36 -12.54
C PRO A 248 15.29 -8.78 -12.07
N VAL A 249 14.54 -9.77 -12.57
CA VAL A 249 14.71 -11.19 -12.21
C VAL A 249 15.43 -12.00 -13.30
N ASP A 250 15.43 -11.53 -14.55
CA ASP A 250 16.15 -12.16 -15.67
C ASP A 250 17.65 -11.87 -15.54
N PRO A 251 18.55 -12.87 -15.42
CA PRO A 251 19.99 -12.65 -15.36
C PRO A 251 20.57 -11.78 -16.49
N HIS A 252 19.94 -11.75 -17.67
CA HIS A 252 20.41 -11.02 -18.84
C HIS A 252 19.64 -9.72 -19.15
N GLY A 253 18.61 -9.41 -18.36
CA GLY A 253 17.86 -8.16 -18.47
C GLY A 253 18.65 -6.93 -18.04
N ASP A 254 17.96 -5.81 -17.95
CA ASP A 254 18.51 -4.53 -17.49
C ASP A 254 19.14 -4.65 -16.09
N HIS A 255 20.15 -3.83 -15.80
CA HIS A 255 20.78 -3.80 -14.48
C HIS A 255 19.80 -3.26 -13.43
N ALA A 256 19.97 -3.68 -12.17
CA ALA A 256 19.04 -3.27 -11.13
C ALA A 256 19.13 -1.75 -10.87
N PRO A 257 17.99 -1.06 -10.73
CA PRO A 257 17.94 0.35 -10.39
C PRO A 257 18.32 0.57 -8.92
N ASP A 258 18.68 1.80 -8.54
CA ASP A 258 19.01 2.20 -7.15
C ASP A 258 19.97 1.23 -6.43
N LEU A 259 21.00 0.76 -7.13
CA LEU A 259 22.11 0.05 -6.49
C LEU A 259 23.06 1.06 -5.88
N ASP A 260 23.33 0.92 -4.59
CA ASP A 260 24.38 1.66 -3.92
C ASP A 260 25.76 1.13 -4.34
N GLU A 261 26.70 2.03 -4.65
CA GLU A 261 28.03 1.67 -5.14
C GLU A 261 28.84 0.80 -4.16
N ARG A 262 28.53 0.91 -2.86
CA ARG A 262 29.26 0.22 -1.78
C ARG A 262 28.48 -0.96 -1.22
N HIS A 263 27.16 -0.83 -1.12
CA HIS A 263 26.29 -1.77 -0.41
C HIS A 263 25.34 -2.55 -1.33
N GLY A 264 25.35 -2.26 -2.63
CA GLY A 264 24.47 -2.88 -3.62
C GLY A 264 23.00 -2.63 -3.30
N ASP A 265 22.22 -3.67 -3.06
CA ASP A 265 20.82 -3.57 -2.61
C ASP A 265 20.66 -3.65 -1.08
N PHE A 266 21.76 -3.48 -0.33
CA PHE A 266 21.82 -3.60 1.13
C PHE A 266 21.48 -5.02 1.65
N GLY A 267 21.31 -5.99 0.75
CA GLY A 267 20.84 -7.33 1.04
C GLY A 267 19.31 -7.45 1.14
N LEU A 268 18.56 -6.39 0.78
CA LEU A 268 17.11 -6.38 0.87
C LEU A 268 16.47 -7.52 0.08
N THR A 269 16.91 -7.80 -1.15
CA THR A 269 16.30 -8.87 -1.96
C THR A 269 16.43 -10.23 -1.28
N SER A 270 17.62 -10.58 -0.80
CA SER A 270 17.92 -11.88 -0.19
C SER A 270 17.28 -12.04 1.18
N LEU A 271 17.32 -11.01 2.03
CA LEU A 271 16.76 -11.08 3.38
C LEU A 271 15.23 -11.12 3.37
N ARG A 272 14.60 -10.37 2.46
CA ARG A 272 13.15 -10.47 2.23
C ARG A 272 12.77 -11.86 1.76
N ALA A 273 13.53 -12.42 0.81
CA ALA A 273 13.31 -13.79 0.34
C ALA A 273 13.40 -14.81 1.48
N LYS A 274 14.39 -14.69 2.37
CA LYS A 274 14.48 -15.54 3.57
C LYS A 274 13.30 -15.34 4.52
N ALA A 275 12.92 -14.09 4.79
CA ALA A 275 11.84 -13.78 5.74
C ALA A 275 10.47 -14.29 5.26
N VAL A 276 10.18 -14.26 3.96
CA VAL A 276 8.91 -14.83 3.44
C VAL A 276 8.84 -16.35 3.61
N HIS A 277 9.98 -17.05 3.65
CA HIS A 277 10.04 -18.51 3.85
C HIS A 277 10.19 -18.93 5.32
N SER A 278 10.40 -18.00 6.25
CA SER A 278 10.59 -18.33 7.67
C SER A 278 9.29 -18.50 8.47
N GLY A 279 8.14 -18.36 7.80
CA GLY A 279 6.83 -18.58 8.42
C GLY A 279 6.57 -20.05 8.76
N VAL A 280 5.78 -20.27 9.81
CA VAL A 280 5.25 -21.60 10.13
C VAL A 280 4.25 -22.01 9.03
N PRO A 281 4.12 -23.29 8.65
CA PRO A 281 3.08 -23.72 7.72
C PRO A 281 1.69 -23.21 8.16
N TYR A 282 1.15 -22.25 7.41
CA TYR A 282 -0.11 -21.61 7.76
C TYR A 282 -1.29 -22.53 7.48
N SER A 283 -2.30 -22.45 8.36
CA SER A 283 -3.52 -23.26 8.25
C SER A 283 -4.44 -22.82 7.10
N THR A 284 -4.28 -21.59 6.58
CA THR A 284 -5.09 -21.03 5.49
C THR A 284 -4.23 -20.18 4.56
N SER A 285 -4.64 -20.06 3.30
CA SER A 285 -3.97 -19.20 2.32
C SER A 285 -3.98 -17.71 2.71
N ALA A 286 -5.04 -17.23 3.37
CA ALA A 286 -5.13 -15.83 3.79
C ALA A 286 -4.03 -15.42 4.78
N LEU A 287 -3.69 -16.31 5.72
CA LEU A 287 -2.61 -16.06 6.68
C LEU A 287 -1.22 -16.11 6.01
N ASP A 288 -1.01 -16.99 5.02
CA ASP A 288 0.25 -17.00 4.25
C ASP A 288 0.43 -15.70 3.46
N VAL A 289 -0.63 -15.21 2.80
CA VAL A 289 -0.61 -13.90 2.11
C VAL A 289 -0.33 -12.77 3.09
N ALA A 290 -0.98 -12.76 4.26
CA ALA A 290 -0.72 -11.76 5.30
C ALA A 290 0.74 -11.79 5.80
N TRP A 291 1.29 -12.99 6.07
CA TRP A 291 2.68 -13.16 6.47
C TRP A 291 3.63 -12.61 5.40
N ARG A 292 3.42 -13.00 4.14
CA ARG A 292 4.25 -12.59 3.01
C ARG A 292 4.21 -11.08 2.78
N PHE A 293 3.04 -10.46 2.95
CA PHE A 293 2.90 -9.01 2.89
C PHE A 293 3.68 -8.34 4.04
N GLY A 294 3.58 -8.89 5.25
CA GLY A 294 4.35 -8.43 6.41
C GLY A 294 5.86 -8.57 6.24
N ALA A 295 6.35 -9.75 5.88
CA ALA A 295 7.79 -10.05 5.77
C ALA A 295 8.43 -9.48 4.50
N GLY A 296 7.68 -9.47 3.39
CA GLY A 296 8.17 -9.08 2.06
C GLY A 296 7.95 -7.62 1.72
N VAL A 297 6.92 -6.94 2.25
CA VAL A 297 6.58 -5.56 1.88
C VAL A 297 6.77 -4.60 3.05
N LEU A 298 5.99 -4.74 4.13
CA LEU A 298 6.02 -3.78 5.23
C LEU A 298 7.25 -3.93 6.14
N GLY A 299 7.74 -5.15 6.32
CA GLY A 299 8.92 -5.48 7.12
C GLY A 299 10.15 -4.65 6.79
N PRO A 300 10.64 -4.67 5.54
CA PRO A 300 11.79 -3.86 5.14
C PRO A 300 11.53 -2.37 5.28
N VAL A 301 10.33 -1.89 4.93
CA VAL A 301 9.97 -0.46 4.98
C VAL A 301 9.96 0.05 6.42
N LEU A 302 9.28 -0.67 7.33
CA LEU A 302 9.19 -0.29 8.73
C LEU A 302 10.50 -0.52 9.49
N THR A 303 11.33 -1.48 9.06
CA THR A 303 12.70 -1.63 9.58
C THR A 303 13.55 -0.41 9.23
N GLY A 304 13.50 0.06 7.98
CA GLY A 304 14.21 1.28 7.57
C GLY A 304 13.70 2.52 8.30
N PHE A 305 12.39 2.65 8.46
CA PHE A 305 11.79 3.74 9.24
C PHE A 305 12.21 3.70 10.71
N ALA A 306 12.25 2.53 11.33
CA ALA A 306 12.68 2.36 12.72
C ALA A 306 14.17 2.69 12.92
N GLU A 307 15.04 2.24 12.01
CA GLU A 307 16.46 2.61 12.03
C GLU A 307 16.64 4.12 11.86
N TRP A 308 15.90 4.74 10.92
CA TRP A 308 15.93 6.18 10.69
C TRP A 308 15.48 6.97 11.92
N ALA A 309 14.35 6.60 12.54
CA ALA A 309 13.83 7.29 13.72
C ALA A 309 14.79 7.16 14.91
N ALA A 310 15.31 5.95 15.17
CA ALA A 310 16.29 5.71 16.23
C ALA A 310 17.58 6.53 16.02
N ARG A 311 18.12 6.52 14.80
CA ARG A 311 19.32 7.29 14.46
C ARG A 311 19.08 8.79 14.60
N ARG A 312 17.98 9.30 14.07
CA ARG A 312 17.64 10.73 14.12
C ARG A 312 17.53 11.23 15.55
N ALA A 313 16.91 10.43 16.42
CA ALA A 313 16.81 10.72 17.85
C ALA A 313 18.19 10.72 18.53
N HIS A 314 19.03 9.72 18.23
CA HIS A 314 20.39 9.64 18.77
C HIS A 314 21.23 10.86 18.38
N GLU A 315 21.19 11.27 17.10
CA GLU A 315 21.92 12.43 16.58
C GLU A 315 21.47 13.75 17.20
N THR A 316 20.18 13.90 17.49
CA THR A 316 19.64 15.10 18.14
C THR A 316 19.71 15.05 19.66
N GLY A 317 20.28 14.00 20.26
CA GLY A 317 20.34 13.80 21.71
C GLY A 317 18.98 13.50 22.37
N THR A 318 17.97 13.16 21.56
CA THR A 318 16.63 12.79 22.02
C THR A 318 16.63 11.34 22.51
N ARG A 319 16.55 11.16 23.83
CA ARG A 319 16.59 9.82 24.45
C ARG A 319 15.28 9.06 24.38
N VAL A 320 14.14 9.75 24.39
CA VAL A 320 12.82 9.13 24.42
C VAL A 320 11.99 9.59 23.22
N LEU A 321 11.53 8.62 22.43
CA LEU A 321 10.58 8.82 21.33
C LEU A 321 9.19 8.36 21.75
N TRP A 322 8.17 9.16 21.43
CA TRP A 322 6.79 8.90 21.83
C TRP A 322 5.95 8.46 20.63
N CYS A 323 5.71 7.16 20.52
CA CYS A 323 4.95 6.57 19.42
C CYS A 323 3.44 6.69 19.70
N THR A 324 2.70 7.37 18.84
CA THR A 324 1.25 7.59 19.04
C THR A 324 0.48 6.27 19.03
N MET A 325 -0.37 6.04 20.05
CA MET A 325 -1.15 4.80 20.17
C MET A 325 -2.11 4.57 19.00
N ARG A 326 -2.51 3.30 18.85
CA ARG A 326 -2.92 2.60 17.62
C ARG A 326 -1.72 2.08 16.83
N GLU A 327 -0.85 2.92 16.30
CA GLU A 327 0.33 2.44 15.56
C GLU A 327 1.54 2.22 16.49
N GLY A 328 1.54 2.87 17.65
CA GLY A 328 2.71 3.04 18.50
C GLY A 328 3.23 1.79 19.21
N GLU A 329 2.42 0.75 19.39
CA GLU A 329 2.87 -0.50 20.02
C GLU A 329 3.93 -1.18 19.14
N LEU A 330 3.60 -1.45 17.87
CA LEU A 330 4.53 -2.05 16.93
C LEU A 330 5.70 -1.10 16.62
N LEU A 331 5.43 0.19 16.37
CA LEU A 331 6.49 1.16 16.06
C LEU A 331 7.52 1.29 17.18
N SER A 332 7.08 1.37 18.44
CA SER A 332 8.00 1.45 19.58
C SER A 332 8.84 0.18 19.73
N GLN A 333 8.25 -1.00 19.51
CA GLN A 333 9.01 -2.25 19.49
C GLN A 333 10.09 -2.24 18.40
N LEU A 334 9.72 -1.89 17.17
CA LEU A 334 10.66 -1.87 16.05
C LEU A 334 11.81 -0.88 16.28
N ILE A 335 11.53 0.31 16.80
CA ILE A 335 12.54 1.33 17.09
C ILE A 335 13.48 0.86 18.20
N ASN A 336 12.95 0.28 19.28
CA ASN A 336 13.76 -0.27 20.38
C ASN A 336 14.65 -1.42 19.91
N ASP A 337 14.13 -2.31 19.06
CA ASP A 337 14.90 -3.43 18.51
C ASP A 337 16.01 -2.95 17.56
N ALA A 338 15.73 -1.93 16.73
CA ALA A 338 16.73 -1.27 15.89
C ALA A 338 17.81 -0.55 16.72
N ALA A 339 17.41 0.24 17.72
CA ALA A 339 18.32 0.94 18.63
C ALA A 339 19.24 -0.04 19.37
N ARG A 340 18.69 -1.15 19.88
CA ARG A 340 19.47 -2.21 20.55
C ARG A 340 20.47 -2.87 19.62
N ALA A 341 20.06 -3.22 18.40
CA ALA A 341 20.94 -3.85 17.41
C ALA A 341 22.09 -2.93 16.99
N ARG A 342 21.85 -1.62 16.93
CA ARG A 342 22.82 -0.59 16.54
C ARG A 342 23.61 0.02 17.71
N GLY A 343 23.27 -0.32 18.96
CA GLY A 343 23.89 0.23 20.15
C GLY A 343 23.59 1.72 20.39
N LEU A 344 22.41 2.20 20.00
CA LEU A 344 21.98 3.60 20.15
C LEU A 344 21.31 3.82 21.52
N ASP A 345 21.63 4.93 22.18
CA ASP A 345 21.01 5.38 23.45
C ASP A 345 19.64 6.04 23.19
N VAL A 346 18.66 5.26 22.73
CA VAL A 346 17.30 5.70 22.41
C VAL A 346 16.29 4.67 22.90
N GLU A 347 15.22 5.15 23.52
CA GLU A 347 14.07 4.37 23.94
C GLU A 347 12.81 4.90 23.27
N ALA A 348 12.01 4.04 22.66
CA ALA A 348 10.70 4.38 22.14
C ALA A 348 9.59 3.83 23.05
N ARG A 349 8.59 4.67 23.36
CA ARG A 349 7.46 4.32 24.21
C ARG A 349 6.14 4.68 23.54
N PRO A 350 5.10 3.85 23.68
CA PRO A 350 3.76 4.24 23.25
C PRO A 350 3.21 5.39 24.10
N VAL A 351 2.44 6.30 23.49
CA VAL A 351 1.71 7.38 24.18
C VAL A 351 0.27 7.48 23.68
N TRP A 352 -0.69 7.61 24.60
CA TRP A 352 -2.09 7.80 24.25
C TRP A 352 -2.33 9.21 23.70
N LEU A 353 -2.43 9.29 22.38
CA LEU A 353 -2.82 10.48 21.64
C LEU A 353 -3.76 10.06 20.52
N SER A 354 -4.79 10.86 20.25
CA SER A 354 -5.61 10.70 19.05
C SER A 354 -5.92 12.05 18.45
N ARG A 355 -6.23 12.05 17.15
CA ARG A 355 -6.67 13.24 16.43
C ARG A 355 -7.88 13.88 17.11
N PHE A 356 -8.83 13.07 17.57
CA PHE A 356 -10.03 13.53 18.25
C PHE A 356 -9.71 14.22 19.59
N VAL A 357 -9.00 13.54 20.49
CA VAL A 357 -8.70 14.08 21.84
C VAL A 357 -7.83 15.33 21.77
N THR A 358 -6.80 15.33 20.90
CA THR A 358 -5.95 16.52 20.73
C THR A 358 -6.70 17.68 20.11
N SER A 359 -7.59 17.43 19.13
CA SER A 359 -8.43 18.46 18.52
C SER A 359 -9.35 19.12 19.54
N LEU A 360 -10.00 18.33 20.40
CA LEU A 360 -10.83 18.85 21.49
C LEU A 360 -10.02 19.65 22.52
N ALA A 361 -8.86 19.13 22.96
CA ALA A 361 -7.99 19.81 23.92
C ALA A 361 -7.42 21.15 23.39
N GLY A 362 -7.17 21.22 22.08
CA GLY A 362 -6.71 22.42 21.38
C GLY A 362 -7.83 23.35 20.87
N LEU A 363 -9.10 23.02 21.12
CA LEU A 363 -10.23 23.81 20.64
C LEU A 363 -10.32 25.16 21.38
N ASP A 364 -10.66 26.22 20.64
CA ASP A 364 -11.10 27.49 21.24
C ASP A 364 -12.64 27.56 21.17
N ALA A 365 -13.27 27.47 22.34
CA ALA A 365 -14.72 27.45 22.49
C ALA A 365 -15.40 28.78 22.13
N HIS A 366 -14.65 29.88 22.03
CA HIS A 366 -15.18 31.21 21.70
C HIS A 366 -15.05 31.55 20.21
N ASP A 367 -14.28 30.77 19.47
CA ASP A 367 -14.11 30.91 18.03
C ASP A 367 -15.12 30.01 17.30
N THR A 368 -16.13 30.63 16.71
CA THR A 368 -17.20 29.92 15.97
C THR A 368 -16.64 29.16 14.77
N GLU A 369 -15.61 29.68 14.10
CA GLU A 369 -14.99 29.00 12.96
C GLU A 369 -14.18 27.78 13.42
N ALA A 370 -13.52 27.87 14.59
CA ALA A 370 -12.83 26.73 15.18
C ALA A 370 -13.82 25.62 15.58
N VAL A 371 -14.97 25.98 16.17
CA VAL A 371 -16.04 25.02 16.50
C VAL A 371 -16.64 24.41 15.23
N HIS A 372 -16.90 25.22 14.20
CA HIS A 372 -17.37 24.73 12.91
C HIS A 372 -16.38 23.72 12.29
N ALA A 373 -15.09 24.04 12.25
CA ALA A 373 -14.06 23.14 11.75
C ALA A 373 -13.99 21.82 12.56
N PHE A 374 -14.08 21.88 13.89
CA PHE A 374 -14.13 20.69 14.75
C PHE A 374 -15.34 19.81 14.41
N ILE A 375 -16.54 20.40 14.37
CA ILE A 375 -17.78 19.69 14.04
C ILE A 375 -17.71 19.07 12.65
N ARG A 376 -17.16 19.80 11.67
CA ARG A 376 -17.08 19.32 10.29
C ARG A 376 -16.07 18.18 10.12
N THR A 377 -15.08 18.11 11.00
CA THR A 377 -14.11 17.01 11.03
C THR A 377 -14.71 15.74 11.67
N GLY A 378 -15.69 15.89 12.57
CA GLY A 378 -16.49 14.80 13.14
C GLY A 378 -17.46 14.16 12.13
N TYR A 379 -16.93 13.37 11.20
CA TYR A 379 -17.68 12.84 10.06
C TYR A 379 -18.87 11.94 10.48
N ARG A 380 -20.06 12.20 9.91
CA ARG A 380 -21.31 11.42 10.06
C ARG A 380 -21.82 11.26 11.50
N LEU A 381 -21.41 12.12 12.42
CA LEU A 381 -22.06 12.21 13.72
C LEU A 381 -23.46 12.81 13.56
N THR A 382 -24.43 12.29 14.30
CA THR A 382 -25.69 13.00 14.52
C THR A 382 -25.45 14.21 15.43
N VAL A 383 -26.31 15.22 15.36
CA VAL A 383 -26.24 16.38 16.28
C VAL A 383 -26.22 15.91 17.74
N ARG A 384 -27.04 14.92 18.10
CA ARG A 384 -27.04 14.30 19.44
C ARG A 384 -25.68 13.73 19.84
N GLN A 385 -25.00 13.06 18.93
CA GLN A 385 -23.67 12.48 19.19
C GLN A 385 -22.61 13.57 19.31
N ALA A 386 -22.66 14.59 18.46
CA ALA A 386 -21.77 15.75 18.57
C ALA A 386 -21.94 16.46 19.93
N LEU A 387 -23.19 16.64 20.39
CA LEU A 387 -23.47 17.17 21.73
C LEU A 387 -22.91 16.26 22.84
N SER A 388 -23.14 14.94 22.73
CA SER A 388 -22.64 13.98 23.71
C SER A 388 -21.10 13.98 23.79
N VAL A 389 -20.42 14.14 22.66
CA VAL A 389 -18.97 14.28 22.55
C VAL A 389 -18.47 15.53 23.28
N LEU A 390 -19.25 16.61 23.24
CA LEU A 390 -18.98 17.87 23.93
C LEU A 390 -19.50 17.88 25.38
N GLU A 391 -19.94 16.73 25.91
CA GLU A 391 -20.56 16.59 27.24
C GLU A 391 -21.78 17.53 27.44
N LEU A 392 -22.49 17.84 26.34
CA LEU A 392 -23.71 18.65 26.33
C LEU A 392 -24.95 17.76 26.19
N GLN A 393 -26.02 18.11 26.90
CA GLN A 393 -27.34 17.49 26.79
C GLN A 393 -28.19 18.24 25.75
N PRO A 394 -29.13 17.57 25.07
CA PRO A 394 -30.07 18.22 24.16
C PRO A 394 -30.83 19.40 24.76
N GLY A 395 -31.15 19.35 26.06
CA GLY A 395 -31.84 20.43 26.77
C GLY A 395 -30.99 21.69 26.95
N ASP A 396 -29.67 21.57 26.80
CA ASP A 396 -28.74 22.69 26.94
C ASP A 396 -28.74 23.59 25.71
N VAL A 397 -29.04 23.03 24.54
CA VAL A 397 -29.08 23.73 23.25
C VAL A 397 -30.48 23.61 22.62
N PRO A 398 -31.50 24.32 23.15
CA PRO A 398 -32.88 24.19 22.67
C PRO A 398 -33.05 24.44 21.17
N GLY A 399 -32.20 25.30 20.58
CA GLY A 399 -32.20 25.60 19.14
C GLY A 399 -31.93 24.39 18.24
N LEU A 400 -31.35 23.31 18.77
CA LEU A 400 -31.06 22.06 18.05
C LEU A 400 -32.03 20.92 18.38
N ALA A 401 -33.06 21.14 19.21
CA ALA A 401 -33.94 20.08 19.71
C ALA A 401 -34.67 19.31 18.59
N THR A 402 -34.98 19.97 17.46
CA THR A 402 -35.63 19.35 16.30
C THR A 402 -34.64 18.67 15.34
N GLU A 403 -33.34 18.90 15.49
CA GLU A 403 -32.28 18.40 14.60
C GLU A 403 -31.41 17.32 15.27
N LEU A 404 -31.76 16.85 16.47
CA LEU A 404 -30.92 15.94 17.26
C LEU A 404 -30.49 14.68 16.50
N ASP A 405 -31.39 14.11 15.69
CA ASP A 405 -31.10 12.89 14.94
C ASP A 405 -30.54 13.18 13.53
N THR A 406 -30.48 14.46 13.13
CA THR A 406 -29.87 14.89 11.87
C THR A 406 -28.37 14.56 11.84
N VAL A 407 -27.93 13.94 10.75
CA VAL A 407 -26.51 13.66 10.50
C VAL A 407 -25.83 14.94 10.02
N ILE A 408 -24.66 15.23 10.58
CA ILE A 408 -23.79 16.32 10.14
C ILE A 408 -23.01 15.85 8.92
N ASP A 409 -23.68 15.84 7.78
CA ASP A 409 -23.13 15.38 6.50
C ASP A 409 -22.71 16.54 5.58
N ASN A 410 -23.26 17.73 5.76
CA ASN A 410 -23.01 18.92 4.94
C ASN A 410 -22.58 20.16 5.75
N GLY A 411 -22.08 21.19 5.04
CA GLY A 411 -21.61 22.43 5.64
C GLY A 411 -22.71 23.24 6.34
N ASP A 412 -23.90 23.34 5.74
CA ASP A 412 -25.00 24.12 6.31
C ASP A 412 -25.45 23.61 7.68
N VAL A 413 -25.53 22.27 7.84
CA VAL A 413 -25.86 21.64 9.14
C VAL A 413 -24.74 21.90 10.13
N ALA A 414 -23.47 21.75 9.73
CA ALA A 414 -22.33 22.02 10.60
C ALA A 414 -22.30 23.48 11.07
N ASP A 415 -22.56 24.43 10.18
CA ASP A 415 -22.65 25.87 10.48
C ASP A 415 -23.77 26.18 11.47
N ARG A 416 -24.96 25.58 11.29
CA ARG A 416 -26.07 25.75 12.24
C ARG A 416 -25.73 25.22 13.62
N VAL A 417 -25.13 24.03 13.69
CA VAL A 417 -24.69 23.43 14.96
C VAL A 417 -23.63 24.29 15.62
N ALA A 418 -22.61 24.74 14.88
CA ALA A 418 -21.55 25.58 15.41
C ALA A 418 -22.08 26.91 15.95
N ARG A 419 -22.92 27.60 15.19
CA ARG A 419 -23.57 28.85 15.63
C ARG A 419 -24.42 28.62 16.87
N ALA A 420 -25.24 27.57 16.91
CA ALA A 420 -26.07 27.28 18.08
C ALA A 420 -25.22 27.03 19.34
N LEU A 421 -24.06 26.40 19.19
CA LEU A 421 -23.11 26.16 20.29
C LEU A 421 -22.40 27.45 20.75
N THR A 422 -22.28 28.46 19.90
CA THR A 422 -21.57 29.71 20.19
C THR A 422 -22.46 30.95 20.31
N GLU A 423 -23.78 30.81 20.16
CA GLU A 423 -24.73 31.92 20.11
C GLU A 423 -24.89 32.64 21.45
N THR A 424 -24.75 31.92 22.57
CA THR A 424 -24.98 32.48 23.91
C THR A 424 -23.75 32.35 24.80
N PRO A 425 -23.46 33.37 25.65
CA PRO A 425 -22.35 33.29 26.61
C PRO A 425 -22.43 32.07 27.54
N HIS A 426 -23.64 31.62 27.89
CA HIS A 426 -23.83 30.43 28.72
C HIS A 426 -23.31 29.17 28.04
N LEU A 427 -23.63 28.97 26.75
CA LEU A 427 -23.18 27.81 25.98
C LEU A 427 -21.69 27.85 25.71
N CYS A 428 -21.15 29.00 25.33
CA CYS A 428 -19.70 29.18 25.18
C CYS A 428 -18.95 28.82 26.47
N ASN A 429 -19.45 29.27 27.63
CA ASN A 429 -18.84 28.96 28.93
C ASN A 429 -18.89 27.46 29.23
N ARG A 430 -20.00 26.78 28.91
CA ARG A 430 -20.10 25.33 29.10
C ARG A 430 -19.18 24.54 28.20
N LEU A 431 -19.11 24.91 26.91
CA LEU A 431 -18.17 24.32 25.97
C LEU A 431 -16.72 24.55 26.45
N ALA A 432 -16.41 25.75 26.93
CA ALA A 432 -15.11 26.08 27.49
C ALA A 432 -14.76 25.21 28.71
N VAL A 433 -15.72 24.91 29.59
CA VAL A 433 -15.53 23.97 30.71
C VAL A 433 -15.19 22.57 30.20
N THR A 434 -15.96 22.01 29.26
CA THR A 434 -15.68 20.68 28.69
C THR A 434 -14.28 20.62 28.05
N VAL A 435 -13.98 21.60 27.19
CA VAL A 435 -12.69 21.69 26.49
C VAL A 435 -11.53 21.81 27.49
N THR A 436 -11.69 22.59 28.55
CA THR A 436 -10.67 22.77 29.59
C THR A 436 -10.45 21.48 30.38
N ALA A 437 -11.53 20.80 30.79
CA ALA A 437 -11.45 19.52 31.48
C ALA A 437 -10.77 18.45 30.61
N ALA A 438 -11.12 18.36 29.31
CA ALA A 438 -10.48 17.45 28.37
C ALA A 438 -8.97 17.75 28.23
N ARG A 439 -8.59 19.03 28.15
CA ARG A 439 -7.19 19.46 28.09
C ARG A 439 -6.42 19.10 29.36
N GLU A 440 -6.98 19.36 30.54
CA GLU A 440 -6.35 19.03 31.82
C GLU A 440 -6.13 17.52 31.97
N ARG A 441 -7.11 16.70 31.59
CA ARG A 441 -6.99 15.23 31.61
C ARG A 441 -5.93 14.73 30.62
N LEU A 442 -5.87 15.29 29.41
CA LEU A 442 -4.81 14.98 28.43
C LEU A 442 -3.42 15.33 28.99
N ILE A 443 -3.24 16.52 29.55
CA ILE A 443 -1.96 16.96 30.12
C ILE A 443 -1.56 16.08 31.30
N ARG A 444 -2.51 15.72 32.16
CA ARG A 444 -2.26 14.79 33.27
C ARG A 444 -1.78 13.44 32.75
N ALA A 445 -2.44 12.88 31.74
CA ALA A 445 -2.01 11.62 31.12
C ALA A 445 -0.60 11.70 30.52
N LEU A 446 -0.25 12.82 29.87
CA LEU A 446 1.10 13.04 29.35
C LEU A 446 2.17 13.15 30.45
N ARG A 447 1.84 13.78 31.60
CA ARG A 447 2.75 13.81 32.77
C ARG A 447 2.92 12.43 33.39
N GLU A 448 1.83 11.68 33.57
CA GLU A 448 1.89 10.33 34.16
C GLU A 448 2.65 9.34 33.25
N ALA A 449 2.59 9.54 31.93
CA ALA A 449 3.41 8.79 30.97
C ALA A 449 4.90 9.19 31.00
N GLY A 450 5.25 10.36 31.55
CA GLY A 450 6.60 10.94 31.53
C GLY A 450 6.92 11.71 30.24
N ALA A 451 5.94 11.97 29.38
CA ALA A 451 6.13 12.65 28.10
C ALA A 451 6.48 14.14 28.24
N LEU A 452 6.28 14.71 29.44
CA LEU A 452 6.58 16.10 29.77
C LEU A 452 7.71 16.23 30.81
N ASP A 453 8.45 15.15 31.09
CA ASP A 453 9.54 15.15 32.07
C ASP A 453 10.82 15.81 31.52
N GLY A 454 10.98 15.82 30.19
CA GLY A 454 12.08 16.43 29.48
C GLY A 454 11.71 17.74 28.80
N PRO A 455 12.71 18.48 28.29
CA PRO A 455 12.47 19.71 27.51
C PRO A 455 11.89 19.43 26.11
N ASP A 456 12.01 18.20 25.62
CA ASP A 456 11.64 17.82 24.26
C ASP A 456 10.54 16.74 24.27
N LEU A 457 9.58 16.87 23.36
CA LEU A 457 8.58 15.85 23.06
C LEU A 457 8.64 15.56 21.57
N THR A 458 9.20 14.40 21.20
CA THR A 458 9.28 13.97 19.79
C THR A 458 8.33 12.82 19.54
N LEU A 459 7.32 13.06 18.72
CA LEU A 459 6.33 12.07 18.31
C LEU A 459 6.86 11.19 17.18
N VAL A 460 6.42 9.94 17.15
CA VAL A 460 6.60 9.04 16.01
C VAL A 460 5.24 8.49 15.57
N ASP A 461 4.96 8.58 14.28
CA ASP A 461 3.70 8.14 13.66
C ASP A 461 3.97 7.77 12.18
N LEU A 462 3.03 7.17 11.47
CA LEU A 462 3.16 6.88 10.04
C LEU A 462 3.01 8.16 9.18
N GLY A 463 2.04 9.03 9.48
CA GLY A 463 1.79 10.23 8.68
C GLY A 463 0.35 10.74 8.76
N TRP A 464 -0.10 11.72 7.97
CA TRP A 464 0.62 12.37 6.86
C TRP A 464 0.63 13.90 6.96
N GLY A 465 -0.38 14.47 7.63
CA GLY A 465 -0.54 15.93 7.77
C GLY A 465 -0.12 16.51 9.13
N GLY A 466 0.47 15.70 10.03
CA GLY A 466 0.91 16.12 11.37
C GLY A 466 -0.19 16.77 12.23
N THR A 467 -1.45 16.35 12.05
CA THR A 467 -2.62 16.97 12.69
C THR A 467 -2.60 16.79 14.22
N ILE A 468 -2.22 15.61 14.71
CA ILE A 468 -2.07 15.34 16.15
C ILE A 468 -1.01 16.26 16.75
N GLN A 469 0.18 16.34 16.13
CA GLN A 469 1.27 17.21 16.57
C GLN A 469 0.85 18.68 16.65
N ARG A 470 0.19 19.20 15.61
CA ARG A 470 -0.28 20.59 15.59
C ARG A 470 -1.30 20.87 16.70
N HIS A 471 -2.28 19.99 16.90
CA HIS A 471 -3.29 20.17 17.94
C HIS A 471 -2.69 20.02 19.34
N LEU A 472 -1.75 19.11 19.52
CA LEU A 472 -0.99 18.97 20.77
C LEU A 472 -0.20 20.24 21.08
N ALA A 473 0.53 20.80 20.11
CA ALA A 473 1.26 22.06 20.28
C ALA A 473 0.35 23.19 20.77
N ARG A 474 -0.84 23.33 20.17
CA ARG A 474 -1.84 24.31 20.61
C ARG A 474 -2.34 24.04 22.03
N ALA A 475 -2.58 22.77 22.39
CA ALA A 475 -3.03 22.41 23.73
C ALA A 475 -1.96 22.72 24.80
N LEU A 476 -0.69 22.47 24.49
CA LEU A 476 0.46 22.77 25.36
C LEU A 476 0.65 24.29 25.54
N ASP A 477 0.55 25.05 24.45
CA ASP A 477 0.64 26.52 24.46
C ASP A 477 -0.46 27.16 25.34
N ILE A 478 -1.72 26.73 25.17
CA ILE A 478 -2.84 27.19 26.01
C ILE A 478 -2.59 26.87 27.49
N ALA A 479 -1.99 25.71 27.78
CA ALA A 479 -1.65 25.30 29.14
C ALA A 479 -0.34 25.91 29.67
N ARG A 480 0.33 26.77 28.88
CA ARG A 480 1.61 27.41 29.21
C ARG A 480 2.73 26.41 29.54
N ILE A 481 2.78 25.32 28.76
CA ILE A 481 3.85 24.33 28.83
C ILE A 481 4.83 24.63 27.70
N ASP A 482 6.05 25.03 28.06
CA ASP A 482 7.11 25.44 27.12
C ASP A 482 7.79 24.25 26.45
N ILE A 483 7.02 23.48 25.69
CA ILE A 483 7.47 22.34 24.91
C ILE A 483 6.86 22.45 23.51
N ALA A 484 7.71 22.59 22.50
CA ALA A 484 7.30 22.53 21.10
C ALA A 484 7.43 21.08 20.60
N PRO A 485 6.32 20.36 20.35
CA PRO A 485 6.40 18.97 19.96
C PRO A 485 7.02 18.84 18.55
N ALA A 486 8.01 17.96 18.40
CA ALA A 486 8.56 17.54 17.13
C ALA A 486 7.89 16.25 16.63
N GLY A 487 8.06 15.90 15.36
CA GLY A 487 7.50 14.69 14.77
C GLY A 487 8.41 14.01 13.75
N LEU A 488 8.49 12.69 13.82
CA LEU A 488 9.17 11.80 12.87
C LEU A 488 8.11 10.89 12.23
N TYR A 489 7.98 10.95 10.91
CA TYR A 489 6.89 10.31 10.15
C TYR A 489 7.41 9.38 9.07
N LEU A 490 6.70 8.29 8.76
CA LEU A 490 7.02 7.45 7.60
C LEU A 490 6.98 8.29 6.32
N ALA A 491 5.95 9.13 6.16
CA ALA A 491 5.98 10.23 5.20
C ALA A 491 5.07 11.40 5.61
N THR A 492 5.27 12.56 4.99
CA THR A 492 4.38 13.73 5.11
C THR A 492 3.96 14.26 3.74
N ASP A 493 2.73 14.77 3.66
CA ASP A 493 2.17 15.38 2.45
C ASP A 493 2.05 16.92 2.56
N ALA A 494 1.44 17.55 1.56
CA ALA A 494 1.24 19.00 1.54
C ALA A 494 0.45 19.53 2.75
N ARG A 495 -0.38 18.72 3.43
CA ARG A 495 -1.13 19.16 4.63
C ARG A 495 -0.18 19.47 5.80
N ALA A 496 1.02 18.89 5.81
CA ALA A 496 2.05 19.19 6.80
C ALA A 496 2.61 20.62 6.69
N GLU A 497 2.32 21.37 5.60
CA GLU A 497 2.61 22.80 5.49
C GLU A 497 2.13 23.58 6.72
N ARG A 498 0.95 23.22 7.25
CA ARG A 498 0.37 23.83 8.44
C ARG A 498 1.20 23.62 9.72
N VAL A 499 1.98 22.54 9.78
CA VAL A 499 2.88 22.23 10.90
C VAL A 499 4.15 23.08 10.77
N TYR A 500 4.70 23.18 9.57
CA TYR A 500 5.88 24.00 9.27
C TYR A 500 5.62 25.50 9.50
N LEU A 501 4.47 26.00 9.02
CA LEU A 501 4.06 27.40 9.22
C LEU A 501 3.76 27.73 10.69
N ALA A 502 3.48 26.72 11.53
CA ALA A 502 3.35 26.89 12.97
C ALA A 502 4.72 26.88 13.70
N GLY A 503 5.84 26.78 12.97
CA GLY A 503 7.19 26.74 13.54
C GLY A 503 7.57 25.39 14.17
N LEU A 504 6.79 24.33 13.91
CA LEU A 504 7.03 23.00 14.47
C LEU A 504 7.90 22.16 13.54
N ARG A 505 8.77 21.35 14.13
CA ARG A 505 9.64 20.40 13.39
C ARG A 505 8.86 19.14 13.03
N ALA A 506 8.76 18.79 11.75
CA ALA A 506 8.15 17.55 11.26
C ALA A 506 8.96 16.96 10.12
N GLU A 507 9.50 15.75 10.30
CA GLU A 507 10.38 15.12 9.32
C GLU A 507 9.74 13.85 8.75
N GLY A 508 9.88 13.65 7.44
CA GLY A 508 9.39 12.46 6.74
C GLY A 508 10.53 11.58 6.24
N TYR A 509 10.42 10.26 6.42
CA TYR A 509 11.46 9.32 5.99
C TYR A 509 11.45 9.05 4.48
N LEU A 510 10.32 8.55 3.94
CA LEU A 510 10.17 8.20 2.53
C LEU A 510 9.78 9.41 1.67
N ALA A 511 8.96 10.31 2.22
CA ALA A 511 8.63 11.58 1.58
C ALA A 511 8.38 12.65 2.64
N GLN A 512 8.74 13.89 2.30
CA GLN A 512 8.58 15.05 3.18
C GLN A 512 7.87 16.17 2.42
N ALA A 513 6.83 16.73 3.04
CA ALA A 513 6.03 17.83 2.49
C ALA A 513 5.50 17.55 1.08
N GLY A 514 5.19 16.28 0.77
CA GLY A 514 4.73 15.87 -0.56
C GLY A 514 5.84 15.52 -1.56
N HIS A 515 7.10 15.42 -1.14
CA HIS A 515 8.23 15.11 -2.04
C HIS A 515 9.03 13.88 -1.57
N PRO A 516 9.30 12.88 -2.46
CA PRO A 516 8.86 12.79 -3.85
C PRO A 516 7.33 12.67 -4.01
N ALA A 517 6.81 13.22 -5.12
CA ALA A 517 5.37 13.39 -5.31
C ALA A 517 4.64 12.07 -5.58
N ASP A 518 5.26 11.16 -6.32
CA ASP A 518 4.77 9.81 -6.60
C ASP A 518 4.63 8.99 -5.31
N VAL A 519 5.65 9.04 -4.44
CA VAL A 519 5.65 8.35 -3.15
C VAL A 519 4.58 8.94 -2.24
N ALA A 520 4.59 10.27 -2.04
CA ALA A 520 3.64 10.93 -1.15
C ALA A 520 2.19 10.75 -1.64
N ALA A 521 1.91 10.95 -2.93
CA ALA A 521 0.56 10.83 -3.49
C ALA A 521 0.02 9.40 -3.36
N THR A 522 0.85 8.38 -3.62
CA THR A 522 0.42 6.97 -3.55
C THR A 522 0.10 6.56 -2.12
N VAL A 523 1.03 6.82 -1.20
CA VAL A 523 0.89 6.40 0.19
C VAL A 523 -0.26 7.14 0.87
N THR A 524 -0.40 8.44 0.61
CA THR A 524 -1.51 9.23 1.19
C THR A 524 -2.86 9.00 0.50
N ARG A 525 -2.89 8.40 -0.69
CA ARG A 525 -4.13 7.99 -1.37
C ARG A 525 -4.74 6.72 -0.77
N SER A 526 -3.91 5.81 -0.26
CA SER A 526 -4.37 4.55 0.33
C SER A 526 -3.68 4.26 1.68
N PRO A 527 -3.74 5.18 2.66
CA PRO A 527 -3.03 5.01 3.92
C PRO A 527 -3.63 3.91 4.80
N GLU A 528 -4.92 3.59 4.61
CA GLU A 528 -5.69 2.72 5.49
C GLU A 528 -5.12 1.32 5.56
N ILE A 529 -4.57 0.77 4.47
CA ILE A 529 -3.95 -0.56 4.52
C ILE A 529 -2.68 -0.56 5.37
N VAL A 530 -1.83 0.46 5.23
CA VAL A 530 -0.60 0.58 6.02
C VAL A 530 -0.94 0.77 7.50
N GLU A 531 -1.85 1.70 7.80
CA GLU A 531 -2.34 1.95 9.16
C GLU A 531 -2.96 0.68 9.76
N GLN A 532 -3.85 -0.02 9.04
CA GLN A 532 -4.49 -1.23 9.55
C GLN A 532 -3.54 -2.38 9.78
N CYS A 533 -2.45 -2.50 9.02
CA CYS A 533 -1.44 -3.53 9.26
C CYS A 533 -0.64 -3.24 10.55
N VAL A 534 -0.45 -1.97 10.90
CA VAL A 534 0.35 -1.53 12.06
C VAL A 534 -0.49 -1.40 13.33
N ASN A 535 -1.80 -1.16 13.20
CA ASN A 535 -2.70 -0.91 14.32
C ASN A 535 -2.70 -2.01 15.40
N ALA A 536 -2.60 -1.59 16.65
CA ALA A 536 -2.85 -2.38 17.84
C ALA A 536 -4.31 -2.84 17.85
N LEU A 537 -4.58 -3.92 18.59
CA LEU A 537 -5.90 -4.55 18.65
C LEU A 537 -6.78 -3.88 19.71
N CYS A 538 -6.90 -2.56 19.64
CA CYS A 538 -7.68 -1.74 20.55
C CYS A 538 -8.48 -0.67 19.78
N GLY A 539 -9.57 -0.18 20.39
CA GLY A 539 -10.36 0.91 19.81
C GLY A 539 -9.66 2.27 19.89
N SER A 540 -10.19 3.25 19.15
CA SER A 540 -9.68 4.63 19.16
C SER A 540 -9.76 5.29 20.53
N LEU A 541 -8.74 6.07 20.91
CA LEU A 541 -8.80 6.90 22.11
C LEU A 541 -9.84 8.02 21.92
N ILE A 542 -10.87 8.01 22.76
CA ILE A 542 -11.97 8.99 22.75
C ILE A 542 -11.92 9.95 23.94
N GLY A 543 -11.07 9.71 24.94
CA GLY A 543 -10.89 10.60 26.07
C GLY A 543 -10.06 9.99 27.18
N PHE A 544 -10.07 10.66 28.33
CA PHE A 544 -9.42 10.21 29.55
C PHE A 544 -10.40 10.31 30.72
N THR A 545 -10.27 9.42 31.70
CA THR A 545 -10.98 9.54 32.98
C THR A 545 -10.37 10.65 33.84
N GLU A 546 -10.97 10.94 35.01
CA GLU A 546 -10.40 11.90 35.96
C GLU A 546 -9.02 11.44 36.48
N ASP A 547 -8.81 10.13 36.60
CA ASP A 547 -7.55 9.50 36.96
C ASP A 547 -6.60 9.31 35.77
N ALA A 548 -6.82 10.03 34.66
CA ALA A 548 -6.01 10.00 33.44
C ALA A 548 -5.88 8.62 32.76
N ALA A 549 -6.78 7.67 33.07
CA ALA A 549 -6.85 6.40 32.35
C ALA A 549 -7.48 6.60 30.95
N PRO A 550 -6.97 5.94 29.89
CA PRO A 550 -7.50 6.10 28.55
C PRO A 550 -8.90 5.49 28.43
N ILE A 551 -9.81 6.23 27.77
CA ILE A 551 -11.15 5.77 27.40
C ILE A 551 -11.11 5.43 25.91
N LEU A 552 -11.45 4.18 25.57
CA LEU A 552 -11.37 3.65 24.21
C LEU A 552 -12.76 3.43 23.61
N GLY A 553 -12.86 3.63 22.29
CA GLY A 553 -14.00 3.23 21.48
C GLY A 553 -14.12 1.71 21.34
N VAL A 554 -15.20 1.25 20.71
CA VAL A 554 -15.44 -0.18 20.43
C VAL A 554 -14.61 -0.60 19.23
N ALA A 555 -13.77 -1.64 19.38
CA ALA A 555 -13.05 -2.21 18.26
C ALA A 555 -14.02 -2.96 17.32
N ALA A 556 -14.05 -2.57 16.04
CA ALA A 556 -14.97 -3.11 15.04
C ALA A 556 -14.46 -4.36 14.28
N ASP A 557 -13.20 -4.74 14.49
CA ASP A 557 -12.51 -5.76 13.69
C ASP A 557 -13.03 -7.19 13.92
N SER A 558 -13.15 -7.95 12.83
CA SER A 558 -13.52 -9.38 12.91
C SER A 558 -12.37 -10.24 13.46
N PRO A 559 -12.66 -11.41 14.06
CA PRO A 559 -11.61 -12.34 14.50
C PRO A 559 -10.64 -12.76 13.38
N SER A 560 -11.11 -12.92 12.13
CA SER A 560 -10.27 -13.24 10.98
C SER A 560 -9.34 -12.09 10.61
N GLN A 561 -9.87 -10.87 10.53
CA GLN A 561 -9.06 -9.67 10.25
C GLN A 561 -7.99 -9.46 11.33
N ASN A 562 -8.32 -9.72 12.60
CA ASN A 562 -7.34 -9.62 13.70
C ASN A 562 -6.24 -10.68 13.58
N ALA A 563 -6.57 -11.91 13.16
CA ALA A 563 -5.58 -12.96 12.94
C ALA A 563 -4.66 -12.62 11.76
N GLU A 564 -5.23 -12.14 10.64
CA GLU A 564 -4.49 -11.69 9.48
C GLU A 564 -3.59 -10.50 9.82
N ARG A 565 -4.09 -9.49 10.55
CA ARG A 565 -3.31 -8.34 11.04
C ARG A 565 -2.12 -8.79 11.90
N ARG A 566 -2.34 -9.64 12.91
CA ARG A 566 -1.24 -10.19 13.73
C ARG A 566 -0.21 -10.90 12.87
N THR A 567 -0.66 -11.65 11.86
CA THR A 567 0.24 -12.38 10.96
C THR A 567 1.07 -11.45 10.08
N VAL A 568 0.50 -10.32 9.62
CA VAL A 568 1.29 -9.24 8.99
C VAL A 568 2.35 -8.71 9.95
N GLN A 569 1.97 -8.39 11.19
CA GLN A 569 2.88 -7.83 12.20
C GLN A 569 4.00 -8.81 12.56
N ASP A 570 3.70 -10.10 12.69
CA ASP A 570 4.67 -11.16 12.93
C ASP A 570 5.67 -11.27 11.78
N GLY A 571 5.20 -11.12 10.53
CA GLY A 571 6.05 -11.05 9.34
C GLY A 571 6.98 -9.83 9.33
N VAL A 572 6.46 -8.65 9.70
CA VAL A 572 7.27 -7.42 9.87
C VAL A 572 8.39 -7.65 10.88
N LEU A 573 8.05 -8.19 12.05
CA LEU A 573 9.01 -8.50 13.10
C LEU A 573 10.00 -9.61 12.68
N ALA A 574 9.56 -10.59 11.90
CA ALA A 574 10.44 -11.66 11.40
C ALA A 574 11.51 -11.11 10.46
N PHE A 575 11.13 -10.21 9.55
CA PHE A 575 12.10 -9.51 8.71
C PHE A 575 13.08 -8.70 9.57
N GLN A 576 12.59 -7.90 10.53
CA GLN A 576 13.48 -7.07 11.36
C GLN A 576 14.43 -7.91 12.22
N ARG A 577 13.95 -9.01 12.80
CA ARG A 577 14.80 -9.95 13.56
C ARG A 577 15.92 -10.52 12.68
N LEU A 578 15.60 -10.90 11.45
CA LEU A 578 16.59 -11.39 10.50
C LEU A 578 17.60 -10.29 10.15
N TRP A 579 17.14 -9.08 9.84
CA TRP A 579 18.01 -7.92 9.59
C TRP A 579 18.95 -7.64 10.77
N ASN A 580 18.41 -7.54 11.99
CA ASN A 580 19.16 -7.26 13.21
C ASN A 580 20.15 -8.38 13.57
N ARG A 581 19.88 -9.63 13.18
CA ARG A 581 20.83 -10.74 13.32
C ARG A 581 22.10 -10.47 12.51
N TYR A 582 21.98 -9.97 11.28
CA TYR A 582 23.12 -9.58 10.44
C TYR A 582 23.84 -8.34 10.98
N VAL A 583 23.10 -7.34 11.47
CA VAL A 583 23.69 -6.17 12.16
C VAL A 583 24.56 -6.59 13.34
N THR A 584 24.04 -7.48 14.20
CA THR A 584 24.73 -7.95 15.40
C THR A 584 25.92 -8.85 15.06
N ALA A 585 25.78 -9.72 14.05
CA ALA A 585 26.86 -10.59 13.58
C ALA A 585 28.06 -9.77 13.07
N ALA A 586 27.82 -8.77 12.21
CA ALA A 586 28.86 -7.89 11.69
C ALA A 586 29.60 -7.14 12.81
N ALA A 587 28.86 -6.63 13.81
CA ALA A 587 29.45 -5.96 14.97
C ALA A 587 30.33 -6.91 15.82
N THR A 588 29.91 -8.16 15.99
CA THR A 588 30.64 -9.16 16.79
C THR A 588 31.90 -9.66 16.08
N ALA A 589 31.84 -9.79 14.75
CA ALA A 589 32.94 -10.26 13.93
C ALA A 589 34.10 -9.24 13.79
N GLY A 590 33.90 -7.99 14.22
CA GLY A 590 34.87 -6.91 14.01
C GLY A 590 35.02 -6.53 12.54
N GLU A 591 34.05 -6.92 11.70
CA GLU A 591 33.99 -6.56 10.28
C GLU A 591 33.45 -5.14 10.10
N ALA A 592 33.38 -4.69 8.84
CA ALA A 592 32.71 -3.43 8.52
C ALA A 592 31.24 -3.49 9.02
N PRO A 593 30.71 -2.40 9.60
CA PRO A 593 29.33 -2.36 10.07
C PRO A 593 28.35 -2.78 8.96
N TRP A 594 27.32 -3.55 9.33
CA TRP A 594 26.23 -3.85 8.41
C TRP A 594 25.62 -2.53 7.89
N PRO A 595 25.28 -2.42 6.60
CA PRO A 595 24.68 -1.21 6.05
C PRO A 595 23.45 -0.77 6.84
N ASP A 596 23.23 0.53 7.00
CA ASP A 596 21.95 1.06 7.48
C ASP A 596 21.02 1.44 6.33
N LEU A 597 19.73 1.47 6.64
CA LEU A 597 18.68 1.90 5.73
C LEU A 597 18.26 3.36 5.98
N ALA A 598 18.87 4.03 6.96
CA ALA A 598 18.40 5.32 7.45
C ALA A 598 18.81 6.48 6.54
N GLU A 599 20.08 6.52 6.11
CA GLU A 599 20.65 7.65 5.40
C GLU A 599 20.69 7.47 3.86
N PRO A 600 21.13 6.31 3.32
CA PRO A 600 21.36 6.16 1.89
C PRO A 600 20.11 6.42 1.05
N GLU A 601 20.22 7.31 0.06
CA GLU A 601 19.12 7.63 -0.85
C GLU A 601 18.68 6.40 -1.66
N ALA A 602 19.63 5.58 -2.12
CA ALA A 602 19.35 4.31 -2.80
C ALA A 602 18.52 3.34 -1.94
N ALA A 603 18.77 3.28 -0.61
CA ALA A 603 17.97 2.47 0.30
C ALA A 603 16.55 3.02 0.40
N ARG A 604 16.39 4.33 0.63
CA ARG A 604 15.08 4.99 0.74
C ARG A 604 14.26 4.87 -0.54
N ASN A 605 14.86 5.09 -1.71
CA ASN A 605 14.19 4.97 -3.00
C ASN A 605 13.70 3.53 -3.25
N ARG A 606 14.52 2.52 -2.89
CA ARG A 606 14.12 1.11 -2.99
C ARG A 606 12.99 0.75 -2.03
N LEU A 607 13.04 1.21 -0.78
CA LEU A 607 11.97 1.00 0.20
C LEU A 607 10.67 1.70 -0.20
N ALA A 608 10.77 2.93 -0.70
CA ALA A 608 9.62 3.66 -1.25
C ALA A 608 9.00 2.91 -2.43
N ARG A 609 9.83 2.37 -3.34
CA ARG A 609 9.37 1.55 -4.46
C ARG A 609 8.66 0.27 -4.04
N ILE A 610 9.17 -0.43 -3.01
CA ILE A 610 8.52 -1.63 -2.44
C ILE A 610 7.09 -1.27 -1.97
N LEU A 611 6.94 -0.17 -1.22
CA LEU A 611 5.64 0.26 -0.72
C LEU A 611 4.71 0.75 -1.84
N VAL A 612 5.20 1.65 -2.70
CA VAL A 612 4.42 2.23 -3.82
C VAL A 612 3.93 1.14 -4.76
N ALA A 613 4.79 0.22 -5.17
CA ALA A 613 4.41 -0.85 -6.10
C ALA A 613 3.35 -1.78 -5.50
N ALA A 614 3.40 -2.06 -4.20
CA ALA A 614 2.37 -2.82 -3.51
C ALA A 614 1.02 -2.09 -3.49
N LEU A 615 1.02 -0.76 -3.27
CA LEU A 615 -0.19 0.06 -3.22
C LEU A 615 -0.80 0.31 -4.62
N GLU A 616 0.01 0.46 -5.66
CA GLU A 616 -0.47 0.72 -7.02
C GLU A 616 -0.91 -0.55 -7.77
N SER A 617 -0.31 -1.71 -7.47
CA SER A 617 -0.53 -2.95 -8.21
C SER A 617 -0.61 -4.17 -7.28
N PRO A 618 -1.58 -4.22 -6.36
CA PRO A 618 -1.75 -5.38 -5.48
C PRO A 618 -2.00 -6.66 -6.28
N THR A 619 -1.58 -7.79 -5.73
CA THR A 619 -1.85 -9.10 -6.32
C THR A 619 -3.31 -9.50 -6.11
N ALA A 620 -3.80 -10.47 -6.89
CA ALA A 620 -5.14 -11.00 -6.73
C ALA A 620 -5.35 -11.63 -5.33
N ASP A 621 -4.31 -12.26 -4.79
CA ASP A 621 -4.33 -12.84 -3.44
C ASP A 621 -4.38 -11.76 -2.35
N GLU A 622 -3.58 -10.70 -2.48
CA GLU A 622 -3.65 -9.52 -1.59
C GLU A 622 -5.06 -8.89 -1.63
N ALA A 623 -5.67 -8.77 -2.81
CA ALA A 623 -7.03 -8.25 -2.95
C ALA A 623 -8.10 -9.15 -2.32
N ALA A 624 -7.93 -10.47 -2.39
CA ALA A 624 -8.85 -11.43 -1.78
C ALA A 624 -8.83 -11.36 -0.25
N VAL A 625 -7.66 -11.12 0.35
CA VAL A 625 -7.49 -10.98 1.80
C VAL A 625 -7.91 -9.58 2.27
N PHE A 626 -7.20 -8.55 1.82
CA PHE A 626 -7.35 -7.19 2.35
C PHE A 626 -8.64 -6.51 1.86
N GLY A 627 -9.21 -6.91 0.72
CA GLY A 627 -10.47 -6.33 0.23
C GLY A 627 -11.66 -6.55 1.17
N ASN A 628 -11.59 -7.54 2.05
CA ASN A 628 -12.63 -7.83 3.05
C ASN A 628 -12.39 -7.14 4.40
N TRP A 629 -11.26 -6.46 4.59
CA TRP A 629 -10.95 -5.76 5.83
C TRP A 629 -11.90 -4.59 6.04
N VAL A 630 -12.33 -4.43 7.29
CA VAL A 630 -13.16 -3.32 7.75
C VAL A 630 -12.25 -2.19 8.23
N HIS A 631 -12.62 -0.96 7.87
CA HIS A 631 -12.06 0.28 8.37
C HIS A 631 -13.07 1.01 9.27
N GLU A 632 -12.59 1.43 10.44
CA GLU A 632 -13.29 2.32 11.37
C GLU A 632 -12.76 3.75 11.19
N ASP A 633 -13.65 4.71 10.93
CA ASP A 633 -13.27 6.12 10.78
C ASP A 633 -13.09 6.79 12.16
N ASN A 634 -11.94 7.44 12.36
CA ASN A 634 -11.33 7.78 13.66
C ASN A 634 -11.95 9.00 14.40
N PHE A 635 -13.26 9.20 14.31
CA PHE A 635 -13.97 10.32 14.95
C PHE A 635 -15.20 9.88 15.77
N GLY A 636 -15.20 8.67 16.32
CA GLY A 636 -16.29 8.16 17.16
C GLY A 636 -17.56 7.80 16.38
N SER A 637 -17.48 7.75 15.05
CA SER A 637 -18.56 7.24 14.19
C SER A 637 -18.53 5.71 14.22
N ALA A 638 -19.66 5.05 14.45
CA ALA A 638 -19.76 3.59 14.34
C ALA A 638 -19.88 3.09 12.89
N THR A 639 -19.44 3.89 11.90
CA THR A 639 -19.53 3.52 10.48
C THR A 639 -18.37 2.62 10.12
N VAL A 640 -18.69 1.39 9.74
CA VAL A 640 -17.76 0.37 9.29
C VAL A 640 -17.82 0.29 7.76
N THR A 641 -16.69 0.53 7.09
CA THR A 641 -16.58 0.46 5.63
C THR A 641 -15.50 -0.55 5.24
N THR A 642 -15.74 -1.39 4.24
CA THR A 642 -14.71 -2.32 3.75
C THR A 642 -13.70 -1.60 2.86
N LEU A 643 -12.42 -2.04 2.85
CA LEU A 643 -11.39 -1.44 1.97
C LEU A 643 -11.79 -1.48 0.49
N LEU A 644 -12.52 -2.53 0.09
CA LEU A 644 -13.25 -2.61 -1.17
C LEU A 644 -14.77 -2.44 -0.91
N PRO A 645 -15.38 -1.30 -1.26
CA PRO A 645 -16.80 -1.06 -1.00
C PRO A 645 -17.72 -2.03 -1.74
N ARG A 646 -18.74 -2.53 -1.03
CA ARG A 646 -19.64 -3.57 -1.54
C ARG A 646 -20.46 -3.12 -2.76
N ASP A 647 -20.78 -1.83 -2.82
CA ASP A 647 -21.53 -1.18 -3.90
C ASP A 647 -20.69 -1.01 -5.19
N LEU A 648 -19.37 -0.97 -5.09
CA LEU A 648 -18.49 -0.93 -6.26
C LEU A 648 -18.23 -2.30 -6.88
N LYS A 649 -18.43 -3.40 -6.13
CA LYS A 649 -18.22 -4.77 -6.67
C LYS A 649 -19.03 -5.03 -7.97
N PRO A 650 -20.32 -4.70 -8.07
CA PRO A 650 -21.08 -4.83 -9.32
C PRO A 650 -20.63 -3.89 -10.44
N ALA A 651 -19.92 -2.80 -10.11
CA ALA A 651 -19.46 -1.80 -11.08
C ALA A 651 -18.12 -2.19 -11.74
N ILE A 652 -17.36 -3.14 -11.19
CA ILE A 652 -16.04 -3.54 -11.70
C ILE A 652 -16.01 -3.76 -13.22
N PRO A 653 -16.97 -4.49 -13.84
CA PRO A 653 -16.96 -4.71 -15.29
C PRO A 653 -17.14 -3.44 -16.15
N TYR A 654 -17.58 -2.34 -15.54
CA TYR A 654 -17.87 -1.04 -16.18
C TYR A 654 -16.73 -0.04 -16.05
N LEU A 655 -15.77 -0.30 -15.16
CA LEU A 655 -14.66 0.62 -14.89
C LEU A 655 -13.58 0.53 -15.97
N SER A 656 -12.91 1.65 -16.20
CA SER A 656 -11.61 1.73 -16.85
C SER A 656 -10.51 2.10 -15.84
N PRO A 657 -9.21 1.98 -16.20
CA PRO A 657 -8.13 2.45 -15.34
C PRO A 657 -8.27 3.93 -14.95
N GLY A 658 -8.79 4.77 -15.85
CA GLY A 658 -9.03 6.19 -15.56
C GLY A 658 -10.13 6.41 -14.52
N ASP A 659 -11.14 5.54 -14.48
CA ASP A 659 -12.22 5.64 -13.50
C ASP A 659 -11.73 5.31 -12.08
N LEU A 660 -10.78 4.39 -11.93
CA LEU A 660 -10.18 4.06 -10.62
C LEU A 660 -9.44 5.25 -10.01
N HIS A 661 -8.79 6.05 -10.84
CA HIS A 661 -8.08 7.26 -10.41
C HIS A 661 -9.04 8.38 -9.99
N ASP A 662 -10.21 8.45 -10.64
CA ASP A 662 -11.23 9.48 -10.36
C ASP A 662 -12.05 9.18 -9.09
N LEU A 663 -11.93 7.98 -8.50
CA LEU A 663 -12.55 7.63 -7.23
C LEU A 663 -11.93 8.47 -6.10
N ASP A 664 -12.78 9.11 -5.30
CA ASP A 664 -12.36 9.81 -4.07
C ASP A 664 -11.86 8.78 -3.03
N MET A 665 -11.05 9.19 -2.05
CA MET A 665 -10.66 8.32 -0.92
C MET A 665 -11.89 7.74 -0.22
N ARG A 666 -12.98 8.51 -0.14
CA ARG A 666 -14.24 8.03 0.44
C ARG A 666 -15.01 7.07 -0.45
N ASP A 667 -14.72 7.05 -1.77
CA ASP A 667 -15.33 6.09 -2.68
C ASP A 667 -14.63 4.73 -2.62
N SER A 668 -13.33 4.70 -2.34
CA SER A 668 -12.54 3.48 -2.10
C SER A 668 -11.23 3.85 -1.43
N PHE A 669 -10.94 3.22 -0.30
CA PHE A 669 -9.70 3.42 0.44
C PHE A 669 -8.48 2.87 -0.29
N TRP A 670 -8.66 1.80 -1.07
CA TRP A 670 -7.58 1.23 -1.88
C TRP A 670 -8.06 0.84 -3.29
N PRO A 671 -8.21 1.80 -4.22
CA PRO A 671 -8.79 1.57 -5.55
C PRO A 671 -8.10 0.48 -6.36
N ALA A 672 -6.78 0.30 -6.18
CA ALA A 672 -6.02 -0.71 -6.90
C ALA A 672 -6.48 -2.15 -6.56
N LEU A 673 -7.08 -2.39 -5.38
CA LEU A 673 -7.72 -3.67 -5.07
C LEU A 673 -8.90 -3.98 -6.00
N ILE A 674 -9.63 -2.95 -6.45
CA ILE A 674 -10.75 -3.10 -7.38
C ILE A 674 -10.23 -3.71 -8.68
N SER A 675 -9.15 -3.17 -9.23
CA SER A 675 -8.51 -3.72 -10.43
C SER A 675 -7.92 -5.11 -10.20
N ALA A 676 -7.31 -5.39 -9.06
CA ALA A 676 -6.71 -6.70 -8.78
C ALA A 676 -7.76 -7.83 -8.66
N SER A 677 -9.02 -7.48 -8.41
CA SER A 677 -10.13 -8.44 -8.36
C SER A 677 -10.70 -8.84 -9.74
N ASP A 678 -10.28 -8.18 -10.82
CA ASP A 678 -10.67 -8.50 -12.20
C ASP A 678 -9.43 -8.65 -13.10
N THR A 679 -9.33 -9.73 -13.85
CA THR A 679 -8.13 -10.02 -14.65
C THR A 679 -7.86 -9.00 -15.75
N GLY A 680 -8.92 -8.45 -16.37
CA GLY A 680 -8.80 -7.49 -17.47
C GLY A 680 -8.42 -6.11 -16.96
N LEU A 681 -9.19 -5.59 -16.00
CA LEU A 681 -8.94 -4.31 -15.33
C LEU A 681 -7.59 -4.31 -14.61
N GLY A 682 -7.23 -5.42 -13.96
CA GLY A 682 -5.94 -5.63 -13.30
C GLY A 682 -4.76 -5.53 -14.27
N ALA A 683 -4.83 -6.18 -15.42
CA ALA A 683 -3.78 -6.10 -16.43
C ALA A 683 -3.60 -4.68 -16.98
N MET A 684 -4.70 -3.97 -17.25
CA MET A 684 -4.64 -2.58 -17.73
C MET A 684 -4.12 -1.62 -16.66
N ALA A 685 -4.61 -1.72 -15.43
CA ALA A 685 -4.16 -0.88 -14.31
C ALA A 685 -2.66 -1.09 -14.04
N ARG A 686 -2.19 -2.35 -14.08
CA ARG A 686 -0.77 -2.67 -13.96
C ARG A 686 0.07 -2.07 -15.09
N ALA A 687 -0.39 -2.14 -16.34
CA ALA A 687 0.32 -1.53 -17.47
C ALA A 687 0.45 0.01 -17.33
N VAL A 688 -0.57 0.66 -16.75
CA VAL A 688 -0.52 2.11 -16.43
C VAL A 688 0.48 2.36 -15.28
N ALA A 689 0.39 1.60 -14.18
CA ALA A 689 1.31 1.73 -13.05
C ALA A 689 2.77 1.45 -13.43
N GLU A 690 3.00 0.54 -14.38
CA GLU A 690 4.33 0.24 -14.93
C GLU A 690 4.82 1.31 -15.92
N GLY A 691 3.97 2.26 -16.31
CA GLY A 691 4.28 3.27 -17.33
C GLY A 691 4.41 2.68 -18.74
N ALA A 692 3.95 1.45 -18.97
CA ALA A 692 3.99 0.79 -20.27
C ALA A 692 2.95 1.37 -21.24
N ILE A 693 1.82 1.86 -20.72
CA ILE A 693 0.75 2.47 -21.48
C ILE A 693 0.25 3.71 -20.71
N ASP A 694 0.07 4.83 -21.41
CA ASP A 694 -0.53 6.01 -20.80
C ASP A 694 -2.01 5.78 -20.50
N ARG A 695 -2.53 6.34 -19.41
CA ARG A 695 -3.91 6.09 -18.96
C ARG A 695 -4.92 6.50 -20.03
N GLU A 696 -4.66 7.61 -20.74
CA GLU A 696 -5.53 8.15 -21.78
C GLU A 696 -5.60 7.24 -23.01
N ALA A 697 -4.69 6.28 -23.16
CA ALA A 697 -4.75 5.30 -24.24
C ALA A 697 -5.96 4.35 -24.10
N PHE A 698 -6.52 4.22 -22.89
CA PHE A 698 -7.75 3.47 -22.63
C PHE A 698 -9.01 4.31 -22.81
N ASP A 699 -8.88 5.63 -23.03
CA ASP A 699 -10.01 6.51 -23.25
C ASP A 699 -10.42 6.50 -24.74
N PRO A 700 -11.73 6.64 -25.07
CA PRO A 700 -12.18 6.74 -26.45
C PRO A 700 -11.56 7.95 -27.17
N ALA A 701 -11.12 7.76 -28.41
CA ALA A 701 -10.62 8.86 -29.24
C ALA A 701 -11.72 9.89 -29.54
N GLY A 702 -11.41 11.19 -29.37
CA GLY A 702 -12.32 12.30 -29.66
C GLY A 702 -12.45 13.29 -28.50
N GLU A 703 -13.46 14.15 -28.57
CA GLU A 703 -13.73 15.15 -27.52
C GLU A 703 -14.24 14.46 -26.24
N PRO A 704 -13.60 14.73 -25.08
CA PRO A 704 -14.13 14.30 -23.78
C PRO A 704 -15.54 14.81 -23.58
N HIS A 705 -16.38 13.99 -22.94
CA HIS A 705 -17.74 14.38 -22.59
C HIS A 705 -18.03 14.02 -21.14
N ASP A 706 -18.81 14.88 -20.51
CA ASP A 706 -19.15 14.75 -19.10
C ASP A 706 -20.62 14.40 -18.94
N SER A 707 -20.89 13.36 -18.17
CA SER A 707 -22.21 13.21 -17.59
C SER A 707 -22.43 14.26 -16.51
N ARG A 708 -23.68 14.69 -16.36
CA ARG A 708 -24.04 15.81 -15.49
C ARG A 708 -25.15 15.39 -14.54
N LEU A 709 -24.96 15.67 -13.26
CA LEU A 709 -26.00 15.56 -12.26
C LEU A 709 -26.38 16.95 -11.78
N ARG A 710 -27.67 17.28 -11.82
CA ARG A 710 -28.24 18.44 -11.13
C ARG A 710 -29.17 17.94 -10.04
N TYR A 711 -29.30 18.70 -8.96
CA TYR A 711 -30.30 18.45 -7.93
C TYR A 711 -31.25 19.62 -7.84
N ARG A 712 -32.50 19.32 -7.46
CA ARG A 712 -33.60 20.27 -7.30
C ARG A 712 -34.01 20.33 -5.85
N THR A 713 -34.12 21.55 -5.33
CA THR A 713 -34.48 21.86 -3.94
C THR A 713 -35.98 22.06 -3.75
N ALA A 714 -36.42 22.19 -2.50
CA ALA A 714 -37.84 22.30 -2.17
C ALA A 714 -38.49 23.60 -2.66
N ASP A 715 -37.68 24.63 -2.95
CA ASP A 715 -38.08 25.90 -3.56
C ASP A 715 -38.13 25.86 -5.11
N ASP A 716 -38.06 24.66 -5.69
CA ASP A 716 -38.14 24.40 -7.13
C ASP A 716 -36.97 24.98 -7.97
N ARG A 717 -35.81 25.18 -7.34
CA ARG A 717 -34.59 25.64 -8.03
C ARG A 717 -33.66 24.48 -8.36
N TRP A 718 -33.09 24.52 -9.57
CA TRP A 718 -32.07 23.59 -10.01
C TRP A 718 -30.68 24.18 -9.81
N HIS A 719 -29.82 23.46 -9.11
CA HIS A 719 -28.46 23.89 -8.83
C HIS A 719 -27.49 23.58 -9.99
N GLU A 720 -26.29 24.15 -9.91
CA GLU A 720 -25.20 23.94 -10.87
C GLU A 720 -24.89 22.44 -11.03
N PRO A 721 -24.63 21.97 -12.26
CA PRO A 721 -24.39 20.56 -12.50
C PRO A 721 -23.04 20.10 -11.98
N ILE A 722 -23.04 19.00 -11.25
CA ILE A 722 -21.85 18.21 -10.96
C ILE A 722 -21.49 17.43 -12.22
N ARG A 723 -20.27 17.64 -12.70
CA ARG A 723 -19.78 17.03 -13.94
C ARG A 723 -18.87 15.86 -13.61
N ARG A 724 -19.02 14.77 -14.34
CA ARG A 724 -18.14 13.59 -14.27
C ARG A 724 -17.82 13.13 -15.67
N ARG A 725 -16.53 13.01 -15.96
CA ARG A 725 -16.04 12.45 -17.21
C ARG A 725 -16.55 11.02 -17.34
N VAL A 726 -17.00 10.64 -18.52
CA VAL A 726 -17.44 9.28 -18.83
C VAL A 726 -16.49 8.63 -19.81
N ARG A 727 -16.20 7.35 -19.56
CA ARG A 727 -15.34 6.52 -20.40
C ARG A 727 -16.14 5.32 -20.90
N ILE A 728 -15.83 4.87 -22.11
CA ILE A 728 -16.28 3.59 -22.63
C ILE A 728 -15.11 2.65 -22.48
N ASN A 729 -15.23 1.65 -21.61
CA ASN A 729 -14.17 0.71 -21.34
C ASN A 729 -14.05 -0.37 -22.45
N HIS A 730 -13.11 -1.29 -22.30
CA HIS A 730 -12.85 -2.36 -23.27
C HIS A 730 -14.06 -3.29 -23.54
N ASN A 731 -15.05 -3.33 -22.64
CA ASN A 731 -16.29 -4.10 -22.81
C ASN A 731 -17.42 -3.31 -23.48
N GLY A 732 -17.18 -2.05 -23.88
CA GLY A 732 -18.24 -1.17 -24.38
C GLY A 732 -19.17 -0.66 -23.27
N LEU A 733 -18.73 -0.74 -22.01
CA LEU A 733 -19.47 -0.37 -20.81
C LEU A 733 -18.92 0.94 -20.21
N SER A 734 -19.76 1.63 -19.45
CA SER A 734 -19.46 2.93 -18.88
C SER A 734 -19.95 3.04 -17.44
N PHE A 735 -19.21 3.82 -16.68
CA PHE A 735 -19.46 4.10 -15.27
C PHE A 735 -19.51 5.61 -15.02
N ALA A 736 -20.41 6.05 -14.13
CA ALA A 736 -20.42 7.41 -13.61
C ALA A 736 -20.85 7.41 -12.14
N ARG A 737 -20.11 8.13 -11.29
CA ARG A 737 -20.42 8.28 -9.86
C ARG A 737 -20.40 9.75 -9.44
N PHE A 738 -21.51 10.19 -8.87
CA PHE A 738 -21.74 11.56 -8.43
C PHE A 738 -21.97 11.60 -6.92
N ARG A 739 -21.52 12.68 -6.28
CA ARG A 739 -21.85 12.97 -4.89
C ARG A 739 -22.32 14.41 -4.80
N PHE A 740 -23.40 14.64 -4.06
CA PHE A 740 -23.86 15.99 -3.71
C PHE A 740 -24.29 16.05 -2.25
N GLU A 741 -24.20 17.25 -1.69
CA GLU A 741 -24.59 17.58 -0.31
C GLU A 741 -25.46 18.85 -0.37
N HIS A 742 -26.71 18.77 0.08
CA HIS A 742 -27.65 19.91 0.18
C HIS A 742 -28.84 19.59 1.10
N HIS A 743 -29.22 20.51 1.98
CA HIS A 743 -30.15 20.25 3.10
C HIS A 743 -31.62 19.93 2.71
N ASP A 744 -32.07 20.21 1.49
CA ASP A 744 -33.48 20.13 1.08
C ASP A 744 -33.73 19.54 -0.33
N THR A 745 -32.88 18.62 -0.80
CA THR A 745 -33.01 18.04 -2.15
C THR A 745 -34.28 17.18 -2.30
N VAL A 746 -35.03 17.38 -3.39
CA VAL A 746 -36.25 16.63 -3.73
C VAL A 746 -36.03 15.66 -4.88
N ASP A 747 -35.47 16.14 -6.00
CA ASP A 747 -35.22 15.36 -7.21
C ASP A 747 -33.80 15.57 -7.73
N ILE A 748 -33.35 14.65 -8.56
CA ILE A 748 -32.12 14.81 -9.34
C ILE A 748 -32.40 14.64 -10.82
N SER A 749 -31.61 15.32 -11.65
CA SER A 749 -31.62 15.22 -13.11
C SER A 749 -30.25 14.71 -13.54
N ILE A 750 -30.26 13.58 -14.25
CA ILE A 750 -29.04 12.90 -14.70
C ILE A 750 -28.98 12.92 -16.22
N ALA A 751 -27.99 13.63 -16.75
CA ALA A 751 -27.64 13.63 -18.17
C ALA A 751 -26.48 12.66 -18.40
N ILE A 752 -26.81 11.41 -18.76
CA ILE A 752 -25.84 10.36 -19.09
C ILE A 752 -26.06 9.98 -20.57
N PRO A 753 -25.05 10.11 -21.45
CA PRO A 753 -23.64 10.31 -21.15
C PRO A 753 -23.18 11.77 -21.24
N GLY A 754 -24.10 12.73 -21.44
CA GLY A 754 -23.75 14.14 -21.72
C GLY A 754 -23.46 14.42 -23.20
N ARG A 755 -23.92 13.57 -24.11
CA ARG A 755 -23.89 13.73 -25.57
C ARG A 755 -25.03 12.96 -26.23
N PRO A 756 -25.37 13.24 -27.51
CA PRO A 756 -26.33 12.44 -28.24
C PRO A 756 -25.91 10.96 -28.31
N ALA A 757 -26.77 10.07 -27.82
CA ALA A 757 -26.49 8.64 -27.73
C ALA A 757 -27.77 7.83 -27.49
N ILE A 758 -27.74 6.56 -27.91
CA ILE A 758 -28.65 5.55 -27.39
C ILE A 758 -27.96 4.92 -26.18
N VAL A 759 -28.62 4.95 -25.03
CA VAL A 759 -28.07 4.49 -23.75
C VAL A 759 -28.92 3.35 -23.25
N ARG A 760 -28.26 2.24 -22.92
CA ARG A 760 -28.82 1.14 -22.14
C ARG A 760 -28.37 1.34 -20.69
N VAL A 761 -29.28 1.72 -19.82
CA VAL A 761 -28.98 1.89 -18.39
C VAL A 761 -29.12 0.54 -17.71
N ASP A 762 -28.02 -0.06 -17.25
CA ASP A 762 -28.08 -1.38 -16.63
C ASP A 762 -28.62 -1.25 -15.20
N TRP A 763 -28.15 -0.25 -14.46
CA TRP A 763 -28.71 0.13 -13.17
C TRP A 763 -28.32 1.55 -12.75
N ILE A 764 -29.17 2.15 -11.91
CA ILE A 764 -28.87 3.36 -11.15
C ILE A 764 -29.03 3.01 -9.67
N GLU A 765 -28.03 3.36 -8.87
CA GLU A 765 -28.09 3.22 -7.42
C GLU A 765 -27.80 4.57 -6.77
N ALA A 766 -28.66 4.99 -5.84
CA ALA A 766 -28.46 6.19 -5.04
C ALA A 766 -28.49 5.81 -3.56
N GLU A 767 -27.34 5.93 -2.91
CA GLU A 767 -27.26 5.88 -1.45
C GLU A 767 -27.54 7.28 -0.91
N VAL A 768 -28.68 7.44 -0.23
CA VAL A 768 -29.20 8.75 0.22
C VAL A 768 -29.23 8.86 1.73
N ILE A 769 -28.84 10.01 2.27
CA ILE A 769 -29.14 10.38 3.65
C ILE A 769 -30.42 11.23 3.63
N ALA A 770 -31.47 10.74 4.29
CA ALA A 770 -32.79 11.35 4.20
C ALA A 770 -33.52 11.33 5.54
N GLY A 771 -34.31 12.39 5.80
CA GLY A 771 -35.19 12.45 6.98
C GLY A 771 -34.48 12.36 8.34
N GLY A 772 -33.25 12.87 8.45
CA GLY A 772 -32.47 12.80 9.69
C GLY A 772 -32.12 11.37 10.11
N ARG A 773 -32.02 10.43 9.17
CA ARG A 773 -31.63 9.05 9.46
C ARG A 773 -30.11 8.90 9.48
N ARG A 774 -29.63 8.02 10.37
CA ARG A 774 -28.21 7.72 10.58
C ARG A 774 -27.56 6.91 9.46
N HIS A 775 -28.30 5.99 8.85
CA HIS A 775 -27.80 5.11 7.79
C HIS A 775 -28.36 5.55 6.45
N GLY A 776 -27.49 5.51 5.42
CA GLY A 776 -27.91 5.74 4.05
C GLY A 776 -28.99 4.72 3.65
N GLU A 777 -30.04 5.20 3.00
CA GLU A 777 -31.02 4.34 2.33
C GLU A 777 -30.56 4.12 0.89
N VAL A 778 -30.47 2.87 0.46
CA VAL A 778 -30.09 2.53 -0.91
C VAL A 778 -31.33 2.46 -1.79
N LEU A 779 -31.42 3.39 -2.75
CA LEU A 779 -32.47 3.43 -3.75
C LEU A 779 -31.92 2.88 -5.07
N ARG A 780 -32.56 1.88 -5.64
CA ARG A 780 -32.08 1.21 -6.86
C ARG A 780 -33.12 1.23 -7.96
N TRP A 781 -32.68 1.53 -9.19
CA TRP A 781 -33.43 1.39 -10.44
C TRP A 781 -32.68 0.41 -11.31
N ASP A 782 -33.09 -0.85 -11.32
CA ASP A 782 -32.43 -1.93 -12.07
C ASP A 782 -33.40 -2.83 -12.83
N ARG A 783 -34.71 -2.54 -12.76
CA ARG A 783 -35.75 -3.24 -13.50
C ARG A 783 -36.36 -2.34 -14.58
N PRO A 784 -36.80 -2.90 -15.72
CA PRO A 784 -37.52 -2.14 -16.74
C PRO A 784 -38.68 -1.31 -16.19
N GLU A 785 -39.43 -1.84 -15.22
CA GLU A 785 -40.57 -1.15 -14.61
C GLU A 785 -40.17 0.14 -13.87
N ASP A 786 -38.95 0.21 -13.32
CA ASP A 786 -38.46 1.36 -12.56
C ASP A 786 -38.26 2.60 -13.42
N PHE A 787 -38.01 2.41 -14.71
CA PHE A 787 -37.85 3.48 -15.68
C PHE A 787 -39.20 3.96 -16.25
N VAL A 788 -40.25 3.15 -16.11
CA VAL A 788 -41.58 3.51 -16.58
C VAL A 788 -42.15 4.64 -15.73
N GLY A 789 -42.44 5.77 -16.36
CA GLY A 789 -43.11 6.90 -15.71
C GLY A 789 -42.18 8.02 -15.22
N LEU A 790 -40.86 7.84 -15.33
CA LEU A 790 -39.90 8.90 -15.07
C LEU A 790 -40.10 10.10 -16.01
N HIS A 791 -39.57 11.25 -15.61
CA HIS A 791 -39.53 12.44 -16.46
C HIS A 791 -38.28 12.39 -17.34
N TYR A 792 -38.48 12.58 -18.64
CA TYR A 792 -37.45 12.55 -19.67
C TYR A 792 -37.40 13.94 -20.31
N ALA A 793 -36.39 14.73 -19.95
CA ALA A 793 -36.16 16.06 -20.48
C ALA A 793 -35.25 15.95 -21.71
N ASP A 794 -35.75 16.34 -22.89
CA ASP A 794 -35.04 16.27 -24.18
C ASP A 794 -34.43 14.89 -24.50
N CYS A 795 -35.01 13.82 -23.93
CA CYS A 795 -34.69 12.42 -24.21
C CYS A 795 -35.97 11.59 -24.35
N ARG A 796 -35.85 10.38 -24.92
CA ARG A 796 -36.96 9.48 -25.21
C ARG A 796 -36.72 8.11 -24.61
N TYR A 797 -37.69 7.59 -23.87
CA TYR A 797 -37.71 6.20 -23.41
C TYR A 797 -38.09 5.27 -24.57
N LEU A 798 -37.22 4.33 -24.91
CA LEU A 798 -37.42 3.41 -26.03
C LEU A 798 -38.11 2.09 -25.63
N GLY A 799 -38.06 1.76 -24.34
CA GLY A 799 -38.59 0.51 -23.77
C GLY A 799 -37.51 -0.29 -23.04
N GLY A 800 -37.93 -1.15 -22.09
CA GLY A 800 -36.98 -1.91 -21.27
C GLY A 800 -36.13 -0.97 -20.40
N ASN A 801 -34.82 -0.99 -20.63
CA ASN A 801 -33.85 -0.09 -20.01
C ASN A 801 -33.11 0.80 -21.06
N LEU A 802 -33.71 0.98 -22.24
CA LEU A 802 -33.15 1.76 -23.35
C LEU A 802 -33.75 3.16 -23.42
N MET A 803 -32.88 4.14 -23.65
CA MET A 803 -33.19 5.56 -23.72
C MET A 803 -32.41 6.20 -24.87
N GLU A 804 -33.01 7.16 -25.57
CA GLU A 804 -32.36 7.96 -26.61
C GLU A 804 -32.21 9.39 -26.11
N PHE A 805 -30.96 9.86 -26.04
CA PHE A 805 -30.59 11.21 -25.63
C PHE A 805 -30.34 12.04 -26.87
N ASP A 806 -31.14 13.10 -27.09
CA ASP A 806 -31.08 13.88 -28.32
C ASP A 806 -30.02 15.01 -28.25
N THR A 807 -29.59 15.42 -27.03
CA THR A 807 -28.61 16.50 -26.80
C THR A 807 -27.66 16.19 -25.64
N SER A 808 -26.63 17.03 -25.43
CA SER A 808 -25.73 16.94 -24.27
C SER A 808 -26.37 17.36 -22.92
N TYR A 809 -27.54 17.99 -22.96
CA TYR A 809 -28.30 18.42 -21.77
C TYR A 809 -29.52 17.53 -21.50
N ALA A 810 -29.80 16.60 -22.41
CA ALA A 810 -30.88 15.64 -22.27
C ALA A 810 -30.68 14.81 -20.99
N ALA A 811 -31.73 14.67 -20.20
CA ALA A 811 -31.61 14.11 -18.86
C ALA A 811 -32.87 13.36 -18.40
N VAL A 812 -32.65 12.38 -17.54
CA VAL A 812 -33.71 11.64 -16.85
C VAL A 812 -33.80 12.17 -15.43
N TRP A 813 -35.01 12.49 -14.97
CA TRP A 813 -35.21 12.93 -13.59
C TRP A 813 -35.61 11.76 -12.70
N LEU A 814 -34.95 11.66 -11.56
CA LEU A 814 -35.19 10.64 -10.55
C LEU A 814 -35.82 11.28 -9.31
N PRO A 815 -37.00 10.80 -8.88
CA PRO A 815 -37.72 11.37 -7.76
C PRO A 815 -37.15 10.87 -6.42
N LEU A 816 -36.01 11.45 -6.03
CA LEU A 816 -35.14 10.94 -4.97
C LEU A 816 -35.83 10.90 -3.60
N ALA A 817 -36.34 12.04 -3.12
CA ALA A 817 -37.02 12.13 -1.82
C ALA A 817 -38.30 11.28 -1.78
N ARG A 818 -39.06 11.29 -2.88
CA ARG A 818 -40.29 10.48 -3.01
C ARG A 818 -39.98 8.98 -2.91
N ARG A 819 -38.91 8.51 -3.55
CA ARG A 819 -38.52 7.09 -3.53
C ARG A 819 -37.96 6.67 -2.16
N ALA A 820 -37.28 7.58 -1.44
CA ALA A 820 -36.88 7.39 -0.03
C ALA A 820 -38.03 7.49 0.99
N GLY A 821 -39.24 7.86 0.55
CA GLY A 821 -40.37 8.09 1.44
C GLY A 821 -40.20 9.28 2.39
N THR A 822 -39.37 10.26 2.03
CA THR A 822 -39.11 11.48 2.81
C THR A 822 -39.56 12.72 2.05
N ARG A 823 -39.54 13.88 2.72
CA ARG A 823 -39.79 15.17 2.05
C ARG A 823 -38.56 15.68 1.30
N VAL A 824 -37.38 15.44 1.86
CA VAL A 824 -36.10 15.91 1.35
C VAL A 824 -34.98 14.90 1.65
N VAL A 825 -33.89 15.03 0.90
CA VAL A 825 -32.63 14.30 0.99
C VAL A 825 -31.52 15.32 1.29
N SER A 826 -30.66 15.05 2.27
CA SER A 826 -29.56 15.94 2.68
C SER A 826 -28.28 15.72 1.88
N SER A 827 -28.05 14.49 1.44
CA SER A 827 -26.92 14.14 0.58
C SER A 827 -27.20 12.84 -0.15
N ALA A 828 -26.56 12.65 -1.30
CA ALA A 828 -26.60 11.37 -1.97
C ALA A 828 -25.32 11.08 -2.75
N GLN A 829 -25.01 9.79 -2.82
CA GLN A 829 -24.04 9.23 -3.74
C GLN A 829 -24.78 8.43 -4.80
N VAL A 830 -24.69 8.88 -6.05
CA VAL A 830 -25.42 8.32 -7.17
C VAL A 830 -24.45 7.66 -8.12
N THR A 831 -24.61 6.36 -8.31
CA THR A 831 -23.79 5.53 -9.19
C THR A 831 -24.65 5.02 -10.34
N VAL A 832 -24.12 5.12 -11.56
CA VAL A 832 -24.81 4.68 -12.77
C VAL A 832 -23.88 3.81 -13.60
N ALA A 833 -24.36 2.62 -13.93
CA ALA A 833 -23.70 1.71 -14.85
C ALA A 833 -24.56 1.56 -16.11
N PHE A 834 -23.94 1.74 -17.26
CA PHE A 834 -24.65 1.80 -18.53
C PHE A 834 -23.75 1.39 -19.69
N ALA A 835 -24.38 1.07 -20.81
CA ALA A 835 -23.71 0.97 -22.11
C ALA A 835 -24.26 2.08 -23.00
N MET A 836 -23.42 2.62 -23.88
CA MET A 836 -23.83 3.69 -24.79
C MET A 836 -23.39 3.40 -26.22
N LEU A 837 -24.27 3.73 -27.17
CA LEU A 837 -23.96 3.82 -28.59
C LEU A 837 -24.01 5.31 -28.99
N PRO A 838 -22.86 5.97 -29.16
CA PRO A 838 -22.81 7.38 -29.51
C PRO A 838 -23.51 7.66 -30.85
N GLN A 839 -24.26 8.76 -30.90
CA GLN A 839 -24.87 9.26 -32.15
C GLN A 839 -24.13 10.52 -32.64
N SER A 840 -24.32 10.85 -33.91
CA SER A 840 -23.79 12.09 -34.51
C SER A 840 -24.44 13.32 -33.89
N MET A 841 -23.63 14.33 -33.56
CA MET A 841 -24.08 15.65 -33.15
C MET A 841 -24.89 16.40 -34.23
N THR A 842 -24.76 15.99 -35.50
CA THR A 842 -25.47 16.63 -36.62
C THR A 842 -26.96 16.29 -36.68
N GLY A 843 -27.46 15.37 -35.83
CA GLY A 843 -28.87 14.98 -35.80
C GLY A 843 -29.37 14.21 -37.03
N MET A 844 -28.46 13.83 -37.95
CA MET A 844 -28.79 13.13 -39.20
C MET A 844 -28.88 11.60 -39.07
N ALA A 845 -28.77 11.05 -37.86
CA ALA A 845 -28.89 9.61 -37.62
C ALA A 845 -30.35 9.14 -37.74
N PRO A 846 -30.62 7.95 -38.30
CA PRO A 846 -31.97 7.37 -38.31
C PRO A 846 -32.51 7.21 -36.89
N ARG A 847 -33.73 7.68 -36.63
CA ARG A 847 -34.38 7.52 -35.31
C ARG A 847 -34.81 6.08 -35.09
N MET A 848 -34.53 5.54 -33.91
CA MET A 848 -34.98 4.20 -33.53
C MET A 848 -36.51 4.15 -33.38
N PRO A 849 -37.17 3.07 -33.83
CA PRO A 849 -38.59 2.88 -33.60
C PRO A 849 -38.87 2.72 -32.10
N VAL A 850 -39.80 3.53 -31.57
CA VAL A 850 -40.24 3.47 -30.17
C VAL A 850 -41.22 2.32 -29.97
N ASP A 851 -41.08 1.55 -28.89
CA ASP A 851 -42.12 0.59 -28.49
C ASP A 851 -43.40 1.34 -28.07
N ARG A 852 -44.38 1.38 -28.98
CA ARG A 852 -45.67 2.05 -28.78
C ARG A 852 -46.46 1.50 -27.58
N ARG A 853 -46.19 0.27 -27.14
CA ARG A 853 -46.84 -0.35 -25.97
C ARG A 853 -46.20 0.15 -24.67
N ALA A 854 -44.88 0.26 -24.64
CA ALA A 854 -44.13 0.87 -23.54
C ALA A 854 -44.46 2.36 -23.38
N GLU A 855 -44.54 3.11 -24.49
CA GLU A 855 -44.87 4.53 -24.48
C GLU A 855 -46.29 4.80 -23.93
N ARG A 856 -47.28 4.00 -24.33
CA ARG A 856 -48.65 4.07 -23.79
C ARG A 856 -48.68 3.78 -22.29
N SER A 857 -47.91 2.79 -21.83
CA SER A 857 -47.82 2.41 -20.42
C SER A 857 -47.15 3.50 -19.58
N ALA A 858 -46.04 4.08 -20.06
CA ALA A 858 -45.36 5.20 -19.41
C ALA A 858 -46.22 6.48 -19.38
N ARG A 859 -47.03 6.71 -20.43
CA ARG A 859 -47.98 7.83 -20.46
C ARG A 859 -49.14 7.61 -19.50
N ALA A 860 -49.66 6.39 -19.40
CA ALA A 860 -50.71 6.02 -18.46
C ALA A 860 -50.23 6.09 -16.99
N ALA A 861 -48.99 5.64 -16.71
CA ALA A 861 -48.36 5.75 -15.41
C ALA A 861 -48.24 7.22 -14.97
N ARG A 862 -47.70 8.10 -15.83
CA ARG A 862 -47.60 9.55 -15.58
C ARG A 862 -48.94 10.23 -15.33
N LEU A 863 -49.97 9.86 -16.09
CA LEU A 863 -51.34 10.36 -15.89
C LEU A 863 -51.93 9.91 -14.56
N THR A 864 -51.74 8.65 -14.21
CA THR A 864 -52.22 8.06 -12.94
C THR A 864 -51.51 8.69 -11.75
N GLU A 865 -50.21 8.95 -11.86
CA GLU A 865 -49.41 9.57 -10.82
C GLU A 865 -49.78 11.04 -10.61
N ARG A 866 -49.92 11.81 -11.70
CA ARG A 866 -50.39 13.21 -11.65
C ARG A 866 -51.79 13.31 -11.02
N LEU A 867 -52.68 12.36 -11.35
CA LEU A 867 -54.00 12.27 -10.71
C LEU A 867 -53.91 11.97 -9.21
N ARG A 868 -52.97 11.12 -8.78
CA ARG A 868 -52.72 10.84 -7.35
C ARG A 868 -52.15 12.04 -6.61
N GLU A 869 -51.26 12.83 -7.23
CA GLU A 869 -50.73 14.08 -6.66
C GLU A 869 -51.82 15.14 -6.52
N GLU A 870 -52.59 15.37 -7.58
CA GLU A 870 -53.71 16.34 -7.54
C GLU A 870 -54.78 15.92 -6.51
N TYR A 871 -54.98 14.62 -6.31
CA TYR A 871 -55.85 14.08 -5.27
C TYR A 871 -55.28 14.25 -3.86
N ARG A 872 -53.99 13.98 -3.63
CA ARG A 872 -53.37 14.15 -2.30
C ARG A 872 -53.26 15.63 -1.89
N ALA A 873 -53.03 16.53 -2.83
CA ALA A 873 -52.85 17.95 -2.55
C ALA A 873 -54.18 18.68 -2.28
N ALA A 874 -55.27 18.32 -2.97
CA ALA A 874 -56.53 19.08 -2.90
C ALA A 874 -57.81 18.21 -2.98
N GLY A 875 -57.70 16.90 -2.73
CA GLY A 875 -58.81 15.95 -2.78
C GLY A 875 -59.46 15.86 -4.17
N VAL A 876 -60.74 15.51 -4.21
CA VAL A 876 -61.53 15.40 -5.45
C VAL A 876 -61.56 16.71 -6.26
N LYS A 877 -61.47 17.87 -5.59
CA LYS A 877 -61.43 19.19 -6.25
C LYS A 877 -60.14 19.41 -7.05
N GLY A 878 -59.00 18.92 -6.56
CA GLY A 878 -57.71 19.01 -7.27
C GLY A 878 -57.71 18.23 -8.57
N VAL A 879 -58.25 17.01 -8.54
CA VAL A 879 -58.39 16.12 -9.71
C VAL A 879 -59.32 16.74 -10.77
N ALA A 880 -60.45 17.33 -10.35
CA ALA A 880 -61.38 18.00 -11.25
C ALA A 880 -60.76 19.25 -11.93
N ALA A 881 -60.00 20.05 -11.17
CA ALA A 881 -59.27 21.20 -11.70
C ALA A 881 -58.16 20.79 -12.68
N GLY A 882 -57.45 19.70 -12.40
CA GLY A 882 -56.45 19.12 -13.29
C GLY A 882 -57.02 18.60 -14.59
N ALA A 883 -58.12 17.83 -14.52
CA ALA A 883 -58.85 17.35 -15.68
C ALA A 883 -59.39 18.52 -16.55
N GLY A 884 -59.88 19.59 -15.92
CA GLY A 884 -60.33 20.81 -16.60
C GLY A 884 -59.21 21.53 -17.36
N ARG A 885 -58.00 21.62 -16.78
CA ARG A 885 -56.82 22.18 -17.46
C ARG A 885 -56.39 21.34 -18.67
N VAL A 886 -56.40 20.02 -18.54
CA VAL A 886 -56.06 19.10 -19.64
C VAL A 886 -57.10 19.13 -20.76
N ALA A 887 -58.38 19.24 -20.41
CA ALA A 887 -59.47 19.41 -21.38
C ALA A 887 -59.35 20.73 -22.15
N ARG A 888 -59.08 21.86 -21.47
CA ARG A 888 -58.84 23.15 -22.12
C ARG A 888 -57.62 23.13 -23.06
N ARG A 889 -56.53 22.47 -22.64
CA ARG A 889 -55.31 22.35 -23.48
C ARG A 889 -55.51 21.48 -24.73
N LYS A 890 -56.42 20.50 -24.68
CA LYS A 890 -56.75 19.64 -25.84
C LYS A 890 -57.80 20.25 -26.77
N LEU A 891 -58.60 21.19 -26.29
CA LEU A 891 -59.62 21.89 -27.09
C LEU A 891 -59.07 23.10 -27.86
N GLY A 892 -57.78 23.44 -27.67
CA GLY A 892 -57.10 24.42 -28.51
C GLY A 892 -57.70 25.82 -28.41
N ASP A 893 -57.61 26.46 -27.23
CA ASP A 893 -57.84 27.89 -27.13
C ASP A 893 -56.60 28.64 -27.63
N GLY A 894 -56.69 29.10 -28.88
CA GLY A 894 -55.94 30.26 -29.33
C GLY A 894 -56.68 31.52 -28.89
N THR A 895 -56.15 32.17 -27.86
CA THR A 895 -56.09 33.63 -27.65
C THR A 895 -55.07 33.89 -26.55
#